data_AF-A0A418D2P6-F1
#
_entry.id   AF-A0A418D2P6-F1
#
_cell.length_a   1.000
_cell.length_b   1.000
_cell.length_c   1.000
_cell.angle_alpha   90.00
_cell.angle_beta   90.00
_cell.angle_gamma   90.00
#
_symmetry.space_group_name_H-M   'P 1'
#
loop_
_entity.id
_entity.type
_entity.pdbx_description
1 polymer ?
#
loop_
_entity_poly.entity_id
_entity_poly.type
_entity_poly.pdbx_seq_one_letter_code
_entity_poly.pdbx_strand_id
1 'polypeptide(L)'
;MRNAKQLDTFHHHLDNEVGVGTYTLYTNDLRATTDAPDHRRHCGVASFFHKAMPGYGSLAHLAQYDVPGRYLLARTEWSGLPWLTSLGVVDVWRQLHPHTKLYSGPGRVNRLDYLFVSEELSSQLNPTAKYGPNAYGGDHLTHTVTLSESPTTATKGYWRLPRELLADPNIRQAITMEATTLLDRMRADADLNHGAMWYGWLKRMRRQLIKCHRLHTESTKAHLQHLYLRLAATKRAMESHGDHDILMADVVAAQLAYDTAKAEHCQYAHDRQFDFHANSNERGTSHFFRRPLGTKVPINYVTVDGSMVTDEPTVQSTFTSHWRSIMTAPRDDARPDNDRRRAVLEALTKRLDMADRESLDQPITASELCDAMKTMNPAKSPGPDGWSAGFFQVAPEVFSELLLLVFNYQLTHHGSLLPHQRRSAITLLHKSGDRGLPGNYRPISLMPVEVKVLSRAMAFRLAQYAPQLIHPTQAGFVPGRRLHDHVTMVQALQHYCTMEDQDNYATFLDFSKAYDMVDQSFLFDVLAEMNLGVNFISWVRLLYASPVANILFNGSLGPAIRPTRGVKQGCPLSCLLFVLYLEPLGDMLRRHPHLGISLPHGESITSIYFADDSTLLSKDLPSAVEQLGIVEEFCAVSGARLNQSKCQTLVLNGNLDPADTDGGGLLNIVPTGQPVKYLGLLFGHNLPADYQLNLLNERFMACFQQWGCRARTLQGRRLLANTVMLSLLWHVTMALPVPPAMVQRWQAMLSRYILGRKTVPTDRYRPLLPTTLHYDHKLGLGLPHVASRIRSQRLQLLQRAMTQSTADRPLWQPLVLRQFERSMGQLYRASNPYDFLLYHPHPSSKWLMLWEVHPLWIDVWSQWSATPINLRMQLPLTPATTMHLPVWLTTYEPTMANGMCAASVVHSSPTRRWCKHGAANRLRCLADVVAVHGRWPTRPEFMVMMSQGNPAAPVEINRDGHMHWAPVHRSGMIYNHLTRMHTQVQGLHQLPPNTVPVPESTRHPFYGMVKDTPTPFELWPRPMVVALAYHAPASEVSHPMASTTRTTTALIQSYVRRVRRTCRLPPPLHGDVWLRLLFRMLPVNCRFAYLQVERPDAICCTYGCGQVETQHHAFHACPQIHPVWSFHRDAWRPFGAPFTWSTISDLDLFTVNSRGDRHKDAVKTLWILLTASTLNLIWTQHNKVQYEDANPLPLPQWFELSFLGWMTSVRRWLRLQDHDCPIRTSALYVLHTLRGQANYRRLWEQHPNSLLLAPTAATN
;
A
#
# COMPACT_ATOMS: atom_id res chain seq x y z
N MET A 1 -42.63 30.89 -48.72
CA MET A 1 -42.20 31.69 -49.91
C MET A 1 -43.42 32.40 -50.47
N ARG A 2 -43.31 33.51 -51.22
CA ARG A 2 -44.47 34.27 -51.73
C ARG A 2 -44.99 33.81 -53.10
N ASN A 3 -44.17 33.11 -53.91
CA ASN A 3 -44.53 32.49 -55.19
C ASN A 3 -43.47 31.46 -55.62
N ALA A 4 -43.73 30.69 -56.69
CA ALA A 4 -42.81 29.68 -57.23
C ALA A 4 -41.42 30.26 -57.58
N LYS A 5 -41.36 31.48 -58.12
CA LYS A 5 -40.10 32.19 -58.46
C LYS A 5 -39.14 32.36 -57.28
N GLN A 6 -39.64 32.47 -56.04
CA GLN A 6 -38.78 32.54 -54.86
C GLN A 6 -38.13 31.22 -54.49
N LEU A 7 -38.81 30.09 -54.72
CA LEU A 7 -38.23 28.75 -54.51
C LEU A 7 -37.12 28.51 -55.54
N ASP A 8 -37.34 28.89 -56.80
CA ASP A 8 -36.33 28.82 -57.86
C ASP A 8 -35.11 29.71 -57.56
N THR A 9 -35.34 30.93 -57.07
CA THR A 9 -34.25 31.83 -56.64
C THR A 9 -33.46 31.23 -55.47
N PHE A 10 -34.15 30.54 -54.55
CA PHE A 10 -33.51 29.90 -53.41
C PHE A 10 -32.68 28.67 -53.84
N HIS A 11 -33.19 27.87 -54.78
CA HIS A 11 -32.43 26.81 -55.44
C HIS A 11 -31.21 27.38 -56.17
N HIS A 12 -31.35 28.49 -56.91
CA HIS A 12 -30.22 29.14 -57.59
C HIS A 12 -29.12 29.61 -56.63
N HIS A 13 -29.49 30.20 -55.49
CA HIS A 13 -28.50 30.58 -54.47
C HIS A 13 -27.84 29.36 -53.82
N LEU A 14 -28.60 28.32 -53.48
CA LEU A 14 -28.03 27.09 -52.93
C LEU A 14 -27.11 26.38 -53.94
N ASP A 15 -27.50 26.32 -55.20
CA ASP A 15 -26.69 25.73 -56.26
C ASP A 15 -25.35 26.46 -56.42
N ASN A 16 -25.32 27.78 -56.26
CA ASN A 16 -24.09 28.58 -56.30
C ASN A 16 -23.22 28.40 -55.03
N GLU A 17 -23.82 28.25 -53.85
CA GLU A 17 -23.09 28.18 -52.57
C GLU A 17 -22.61 26.77 -52.20
N VAL A 18 -23.41 25.74 -52.48
CA VAL A 18 -23.11 24.34 -52.09
C VAL A 18 -22.98 23.39 -53.29
N GLY A 19 -23.23 23.86 -54.52
CA GLY A 19 -23.10 23.09 -55.76
C GLY A 19 -24.38 22.36 -56.16
N VAL A 20 -24.66 22.32 -57.47
CA VAL A 20 -25.84 21.64 -58.03
C VAL A 20 -25.82 20.14 -57.68
N GLY A 21 -26.92 19.62 -57.14
CA GLY A 21 -27.09 18.19 -56.84
C GLY A 21 -26.38 17.67 -55.57
N THR A 22 -25.85 18.56 -54.73
CA THR A 22 -25.22 18.22 -53.45
C THR A 22 -26.16 18.31 -52.25
N TYR A 23 -27.43 18.67 -52.45
CA TYR A 23 -28.42 18.79 -51.38
C TYR A 23 -29.81 18.35 -51.83
N THR A 24 -30.68 18.10 -50.86
CA THR A 24 -32.11 17.88 -51.05
C THR A 24 -32.84 18.91 -50.21
N LEU A 25 -33.79 19.61 -50.82
CA LEU A 25 -34.65 20.57 -50.16
C LEU A 25 -36.08 20.02 -50.18
N TYR A 26 -36.66 19.80 -49.00
CA TYR A 26 -38.08 19.47 -48.88
C TYR A 26 -38.86 20.69 -48.46
N THR A 27 -40.01 20.89 -49.08
CA THR A 27 -40.90 22.01 -48.75
C THR A 27 -42.33 21.49 -48.66
N ASN A 28 -43.10 22.05 -47.73
CA ASN A 28 -44.53 21.77 -47.61
C ASN A 28 -45.39 23.00 -47.99
N ASP A 29 -44.81 23.92 -48.77
CA ASP A 29 -45.48 25.14 -49.23
C ASP A 29 -46.34 24.85 -50.46
N LEU A 30 -47.67 24.81 -50.29
CA LEU A 30 -48.62 24.53 -51.36
C LEU A 30 -48.55 25.54 -52.53
N ARG A 31 -47.93 26.72 -52.32
CA ARG A 31 -47.72 27.75 -53.37
C ARG A 31 -46.59 27.43 -54.34
N ALA A 32 -45.80 26.38 -54.11
CA ALA A 32 -44.77 25.94 -55.05
C ALA A 32 -45.35 25.46 -56.41
N THR A 33 -46.68 25.29 -56.50
CA THR A 33 -47.38 24.74 -57.68
C THR A 33 -48.43 25.67 -58.30
N THR A 34 -48.59 26.90 -57.80
CA THR A 34 -49.65 27.83 -58.24
C THR A 34 -49.12 29.24 -58.53
N ASP A 35 -49.45 29.80 -59.70
CA ASP A 35 -49.02 31.14 -60.16
C ASP A 35 -49.87 32.32 -59.64
N ALA A 36 -50.93 32.07 -58.88
CA ALA A 36 -51.84 33.13 -58.41
C ALA A 36 -51.40 33.73 -57.05
N PRO A 37 -51.40 35.07 -56.88
CA PRO A 37 -51.06 35.72 -55.62
C PRO A 37 -52.27 35.70 -54.67
N ASP A 38 -52.34 34.69 -53.79
CA ASP A 38 -53.34 34.68 -52.73
C ASP A 38 -52.87 35.54 -51.52
N HIS A 39 -53.70 36.50 -51.10
CA HIS A 39 -53.34 37.53 -50.11
C HIS A 39 -53.37 37.05 -48.63
N ARG A 40 -53.55 35.75 -48.38
CA ARG A 40 -53.51 35.19 -47.01
C ARG A 40 -52.10 34.76 -46.61
N ARG A 41 -51.54 35.38 -45.56
CA ARG A 41 -50.23 35.04 -44.96
C ARG A 41 -50.27 33.67 -44.26
N HIS A 42 -50.11 32.59 -44.99
CA HIS A 42 -49.63 31.31 -44.42
C HIS A 42 -48.16 31.11 -44.84
N CYS A 43 -47.26 30.82 -43.89
CA CYS A 43 -45.83 30.63 -44.14
C CYS A 43 -45.54 29.14 -44.35
N GLY A 44 -45.02 28.71 -45.51
CA GLY A 44 -44.56 27.33 -45.71
C GLY A 44 -43.21 27.07 -45.03
N VAL A 45 -42.92 25.81 -44.71
CA VAL A 45 -41.65 25.38 -44.11
C VAL A 45 -40.79 24.70 -45.19
N ALA A 46 -39.50 25.04 -45.24
CA ALA A 46 -38.50 24.37 -46.06
C ALA A 46 -37.41 23.79 -45.15
N SER A 47 -36.94 22.58 -45.46
CA SER A 47 -35.87 21.91 -44.73
C SER A 47 -34.79 21.45 -45.70
N PHE A 48 -33.57 21.89 -45.43
CA PHE A 48 -32.39 21.66 -46.24
C PHE A 48 -31.56 20.50 -45.67
N PHE A 49 -31.13 19.59 -46.53
CA PHE A 49 -30.25 18.48 -46.19
C PHE A 49 -29.10 18.40 -47.17
N HIS A 50 -27.86 18.40 -46.69
CA HIS A 50 -26.66 18.29 -47.54
C HIS A 50 -26.25 16.82 -47.72
N LYS A 51 -25.70 16.45 -48.89
CA LYS A 51 -25.32 15.08 -49.27
C LYS A 51 -24.24 14.46 -48.37
N ALA A 52 -23.44 15.29 -47.69
CA ALA A 52 -22.47 14.84 -46.70
C ALA A 52 -23.11 14.39 -45.37
N MET A 53 -24.41 14.60 -45.17
CA MET A 53 -25.13 14.15 -43.97
C MET A 53 -25.17 12.61 -43.92
N PRO A 54 -24.81 11.98 -42.79
CA PRO A 54 -25.01 10.55 -42.60
C PRO A 54 -26.48 10.16 -42.86
N GLY A 55 -26.70 9.04 -43.55
CA GLY A 55 -28.05 8.58 -43.91
C GLY A 55 -28.74 9.35 -45.05
N TYR A 56 -28.08 10.35 -45.66
CA TYR A 56 -28.66 11.12 -46.77
C TYR A 56 -29.19 10.25 -47.92
N GLY A 57 -28.52 9.13 -48.23
CA GLY A 57 -28.97 8.20 -49.28
C GLY A 57 -30.29 7.47 -49.00
N SER A 58 -30.79 7.50 -47.76
CA SER A 58 -32.08 6.94 -47.34
C SER A 58 -33.09 8.02 -46.92
N LEU A 59 -32.75 9.29 -47.16
CA LEU A 59 -33.58 10.42 -46.80
C LEU A 59 -34.87 10.40 -47.64
N ALA A 60 -36.02 10.42 -46.97
CA ALA A 60 -37.33 10.43 -47.60
C ALA A 60 -38.24 11.45 -46.91
N HIS A 61 -38.88 12.31 -47.70
CA HIS A 61 -39.94 13.18 -47.23
C HIS A 61 -41.22 12.38 -47.05
N LEU A 62 -41.83 12.44 -45.87
CA LEU A 62 -43.09 11.78 -45.58
C LEU A 62 -44.23 12.80 -45.60
N ALA A 63 -44.54 13.31 -46.79
CA ALA A 63 -45.49 14.41 -47.00
C ALA A 63 -46.88 14.15 -46.38
N GLN A 64 -47.30 12.89 -46.20
CA GLN A 64 -48.57 12.54 -45.57
C GLN A 64 -48.66 12.92 -44.07
N TYR A 65 -47.53 13.24 -43.42
CA TYR A 65 -47.48 13.66 -42.02
C TYR A 65 -47.15 15.15 -41.86
N ASP A 66 -47.03 15.88 -42.96
CA ASP A 66 -46.78 17.31 -42.90
C ASP A 66 -48.02 18.06 -42.41
N VAL A 67 -47.79 19.13 -41.64
CA VAL A 67 -48.84 20.10 -41.32
C VAL A 67 -48.53 21.37 -42.10
N PRO A 68 -49.35 21.73 -43.12
CA PRO A 68 -49.13 22.90 -43.95
C PRO A 68 -48.88 24.16 -43.11
N GLY A 69 -47.70 24.75 -43.31
CA GLY A 69 -47.26 25.96 -42.64
C GLY A 69 -46.90 25.87 -41.15
N ARG A 70 -46.72 24.67 -40.60
CA ARG A 70 -46.14 24.48 -39.25
C ARG A 70 -44.86 23.65 -39.24
N TYR A 71 -44.88 22.44 -39.80
CA TYR A 71 -43.70 21.56 -39.86
C TYR A 71 -43.84 20.54 -40.99
N LEU A 72 -42.69 20.07 -41.48
CA LEU A 72 -42.58 18.96 -42.42
C LEU A 72 -41.79 17.80 -41.79
N LEU A 73 -42.09 16.57 -42.18
CA LEU A 73 -41.45 15.38 -41.62
C LEU A 73 -40.58 14.66 -42.65
N ALA A 74 -39.27 14.65 -42.44
CA ALA A 74 -38.33 13.82 -43.19
C ALA A 74 -37.84 12.64 -42.34
N ARG A 75 -37.67 11.47 -42.97
CA ARG A 75 -37.12 10.25 -42.37
C ARG A 75 -35.78 9.91 -43.02
N THR A 76 -34.84 9.39 -42.25
CA THR A 76 -33.59 8.79 -42.73
C THR A 76 -33.21 7.59 -41.85
N GLU A 77 -32.49 6.62 -42.40
CA GLU A 77 -32.00 5.43 -41.71
C GLU A 77 -30.50 5.56 -41.43
N TRP A 78 -30.11 5.46 -40.15
CA TRP A 78 -28.73 5.61 -39.68
C TRP A 78 -28.23 4.32 -39.02
N SER A 79 -27.14 3.76 -39.55
CA SER A 79 -26.41 2.66 -38.91
C SER A 79 -25.13 3.19 -38.25
N GLY A 80 -25.07 3.14 -36.92
CA GLY A 80 -23.93 3.63 -36.13
C GLY A 80 -23.91 5.16 -36.00
N LEU A 81 -23.57 5.67 -34.81
CA LEU A 81 -23.41 7.10 -34.52
C LEU A 81 -21.90 7.39 -34.40
N PRO A 82 -21.21 7.82 -35.47
CA PRO A 82 -19.74 7.94 -35.48
C PRO A 82 -19.20 8.84 -34.37
N TRP A 83 -19.98 9.86 -33.97
CA TRP A 83 -19.63 10.75 -32.87
C TRP A 83 -19.70 10.06 -31.49
N LEU A 84 -20.67 9.16 -31.25
CA LEU A 84 -20.74 8.38 -30.01
C LEU A 84 -19.57 7.40 -29.92
N THR A 85 -19.22 6.75 -31.04
CA THR A 85 -18.04 5.89 -31.14
C THR A 85 -16.75 6.67 -30.89
N SER A 86 -16.62 7.90 -31.43
CA SER A 86 -15.46 8.76 -31.17
C SER A 86 -15.33 9.21 -29.71
N LEU A 87 -16.45 9.33 -29.00
CA LEU A 87 -16.50 9.70 -27.59
C LEU A 87 -16.42 8.47 -26.65
N GLY A 88 -16.44 7.25 -27.19
CA GLY A 88 -16.40 6.01 -26.42
C GLY A 88 -17.62 5.81 -25.52
N VAL A 89 -18.79 6.30 -25.93
CA VAL A 89 -20.04 6.25 -25.14
C VAL A 89 -21.18 5.57 -25.92
N VAL A 90 -22.12 4.96 -25.20
CA VAL A 90 -23.25 4.21 -25.73
C VAL A 90 -24.57 4.67 -25.10
N ASP A 91 -25.66 4.63 -25.88
CA ASP A 91 -27.03 4.79 -25.36
C ASP A 91 -27.51 3.45 -24.79
N VAL A 92 -27.38 3.32 -23.46
CA VAL A 92 -27.76 2.11 -22.72
C VAL A 92 -29.21 1.72 -22.97
N TRP A 93 -30.13 2.69 -23.04
CA TRP A 93 -31.54 2.37 -23.27
C TRP A 93 -31.76 1.77 -24.64
N ARG A 94 -31.11 2.31 -25.68
CA ARG A 94 -31.22 1.76 -27.04
C ARG A 94 -30.56 0.38 -27.16
N GLN A 95 -29.48 0.11 -26.42
CA GLN A 95 -28.87 -1.23 -26.35
C GLN A 95 -29.80 -2.27 -25.71
N LEU A 96 -30.48 -1.91 -24.61
CA LEU A 96 -31.40 -2.81 -23.91
C LEU A 96 -32.76 -2.96 -24.61
N HIS A 97 -33.18 -1.94 -25.37
CA HIS A 97 -34.47 -1.87 -26.06
C HIS A 97 -34.30 -1.61 -27.57
N PRO A 98 -33.60 -2.50 -28.31
CA PRO A 98 -33.20 -2.25 -29.69
C PRO A 98 -34.39 -2.12 -30.64
N HIS A 99 -35.50 -2.81 -30.36
CA HIS A 99 -36.68 -2.85 -31.21
C HIS A 99 -37.86 -2.03 -30.68
N THR A 100 -37.75 -1.46 -29.48
CA THR A 100 -38.83 -0.71 -28.85
C THR A 100 -38.97 0.67 -29.50
N LYS A 101 -40.16 0.93 -30.06
CA LYS A 101 -40.53 2.21 -30.68
C LYS A 101 -41.29 3.06 -29.66
N LEU A 102 -40.65 4.13 -29.18
CA LEU A 102 -41.30 5.20 -28.41
C LEU A 102 -41.21 6.49 -29.23
N TYR A 103 -42.34 7.16 -29.46
CA TYR A 103 -42.44 8.32 -30.35
C TYR A 103 -42.09 9.62 -29.62
N SER A 104 -41.55 10.60 -30.36
CA SER A 104 -41.40 12.00 -29.97
C SER A 104 -42.35 12.84 -30.84
N GLY A 105 -43.39 13.45 -30.26
CA GLY A 105 -44.32 14.31 -30.99
C GLY A 105 -45.32 15.09 -30.11
N PRO A 106 -45.98 16.14 -30.66
CA PRO A 106 -46.90 16.98 -29.89
C PRO A 106 -48.12 16.19 -29.41
N GLY A 107 -48.48 16.33 -28.12
CA GLY A 107 -49.66 15.69 -27.51
C GLY A 107 -49.43 14.33 -26.84
N ARG A 108 -48.17 13.86 -26.73
CA ARG A 108 -47.76 12.67 -25.95
C ARG A 108 -46.55 12.99 -25.07
N VAL A 109 -46.28 12.17 -24.05
CA VAL A 109 -45.08 12.30 -23.21
C VAL A 109 -43.86 11.80 -23.99
N ASN A 110 -42.84 12.64 -24.19
CA ASN A 110 -41.80 12.49 -25.21
C ASN A 110 -40.43 12.06 -24.69
N ARG A 111 -39.66 11.31 -25.50
CA ARG A 111 -38.25 11.01 -25.23
C ARG A 111 -37.35 12.14 -25.73
N LEU A 112 -37.14 13.19 -24.92
CA LEU A 112 -36.27 14.30 -25.29
C LEU A 112 -34.86 14.20 -24.69
N ASP A 113 -34.73 13.63 -23.49
CA ASP A 113 -33.45 13.52 -22.79
C ASP A 113 -32.73 12.19 -23.08
N TYR A 114 -31.43 12.26 -23.39
CA TYR A 114 -30.57 11.09 -23.62
C TYR A 114 -29.49 11.00 -22.54
N LEU A 115 -29.21 9.77 -22.07
CA LEU A 115 -28.11 9.48 -21.15
C LEU A 115 -27.16 8.50 -21.82
N PHE A 116 -25.96 8.96 -22.14
CA PHE A 116 -24.90 8.14 -22.72
C PHE A 116 -23.91 7.73 -21.62
N VAL A 117 -23.47 6.48 -21.64
CA VAL A 117 -22.54 5.90 -20.65
C VAL A 117 -21.30 5.41 -21.39
N SER A 118 -20.11 5.45 -20.79
CA SER A 118 -18.93 4.91 -21.46
C SER A 118 -19.14 3.43 -21.80
N GLU A 119 -18.67 3.02 -22.97
CA GLU A 119 -18.78 1.64 -23.43
C GLU A 119 -18.12 0.67 -22.43
N GLU A 120 -17.00 1.09 -21.84
CA GLU A 120 -16.30 0.37 -20.78
C GLU A 120 -17.15 0.21 -19.50
N LEU A 121 -17.85 1.26 -19.05
CA LEU A 121 -18.73 1.18 -17.87
C LEU A 121 -19.98 0.35 -18.14
N SER A 122 -20.56 0.48 -19.35
CA SER A 122 -21.73 -0.29 -19.76
C SER A 122 -21.41 -1.79 -19.84
N SER A 123 -20.22 -2.16 -20.31
CA SER A 123 -19.76 -3.56 -20.39
C SER A 123 -19.32 -4.14 -19.05
N GLN A 124 -18.81 -3.31 -18.13
CA GLN A 124 -18.36 -3.74 -16.81
C GLN A 124 -19.48 -3.82 -15.76
N LEU A 125 -20.61 -3.16 -16.01
CA LEU A 125 -21.75 -3.09 -15.10
C LEU A 125 -22.95 -3.76 -15.78
N ASN A 126 -23.99 -4.07 -15.01
CA ASN A 126 -25.28 -4.57 -15.50
C ASN A 126 -26.24 -3.38 -15.56
N PRO A 127 -26.17 -2.55 -16.61
CA PRO A 127 -26.98 -1.35 -16.65
C PRO A 127 -28.44 -1.72 -16.89
N THR A 128 -29.35 -1.03 -16.21
CA THR A 128 -30.78 -1.03 -16.57
C THR A 128 -31.15 0.38 -16.99
N ALA A 129 -31.97 0.53 -18.03
CA ALA A 129 -32.45 1.83 -18.46
C ALA A 129 -33.95 1.80 -18.72
N LYS A 130 -34.65 2.84 -18.27
CA LYS A 130 -36.10 2.99 -18.41
C LYS A 130 -36.48 4.44 -18.63
N TYR A 131 -37.56 4.66 -19.38
CA TYR A 131 -38.28 5.93 -19.41
C TYR A 131 -39.56 5.79 -18.59
N GLY A 132 -39.83 6.76 -17.72
CA GLY A 132 -41.02 6.78 -16.86
C GLY A 132 -41.75 8.13 -16.90
N PRO A 133 -42.97 8.20 -16.33
CA PRO A 133 -43.71 9.44 -16.19
C PRO A 133 -42.89 10.48 -15.42
N ASN A 134 -42.89 11.73 -15.89
CA ASN A 134 -42.20 12.81 -15.21
C ASN A 134 -42.99 13.27 -13.97
N ALA A 135 -42.44 12.97 -12.80
CA ALA A 135 -43.05 13.28 -11.51
C ALA A 135 -43.09 14.80 -11.17
N TYR A 136 -42.43 15.64 -11.96
CA TYR A 136 -42.31 17.08 -11.73
C TYR A 136 -43.20 17.93 -12.65
N GLY A 137 -43.97 17.30 -13.55
CA GLY A 137 -44.77 17.99 -14.56
C GLY A 137 -43.92 18.48 -15.74
N GLY A 138 -44.20 17.98 -16.94
CA GLY A 138 -43.47 18.30 -18.18
C GLY A 138 -43.91 17.39 -19.32
N ASP A 139 -43.58 17.77 -20.56
CA ASP A 139 -43.94 17.05 -21.79
C ASP A 139 -42.97 15.91 -22.16
N HIS A 140 -41.94 15.68 -21.34
CA HIS A 140 -40.90 14.66 -21.56
C HIS A 140 -40.95 13.55 -20.50
N LEU A 141 -40.53 12.34 -20.89
CA LEU A 141 -40.35 11.19 -20.03
C LEU A 141 -39.04 11.29 -19.26
N THR A 142 -39.06 10.95 -17.97
CA THR A 142 -37.83 10.89 -17.19
C THR A 142 -36.99 9.70 -17.62
N HIS A 143 -35.78 9.96 -18.14
CA HIS A 143 -34.80 8.93 -18.45
C HIS A 143 -34.05 8.52 -17.18
N THR A 144 -34.09 7.24 -16.82
CA THR A 144 -33.31 6.69 -15.70
C THR A 144 -32.40 5.59 -16.21
N VAL A 145 -31.08 5.76 -16.02
CA VAL A 145 -30.08 4.70 -16.19
C VAL A 145 -29.53 4.34 -14.81
N THR A 146 -29.64 3.08 -14.45
CA THR A 146 -29.05 2.53 -13.22
C THR A 146 -27.88 1.65 -13.60
N LEU A 147 -26.68 2.03 -13.18
CA LEU A 147 -25.48 1.22 -13.35
C LEU A 147 -25.29 0.38 -12.09
N SER A 148 -25.49 -0.93 -12.21
CA SER A 148 -25.35 -1.85 -11.09
C SER A 148 -24.17 -2.78 -11.32
N GLU A 149 -23.40 -3.09 -10.28
CA GLU A 149 -22.41 -4.17 -10.36
C GLU A 149 -23.10 -5.56 -10.50
N SER A 150 -24.41 -5.68 -10.22
CA SER A 150 -25.16 -6.96 -10.16
C SER A 150 -26.56 -6.91 -10.81
N PRO A 151 -27.06 -7.99 -11.46
CA PRO A 151 -28.44 -8.08 -11.98
C PRO A 151 -29.54 -8.22 -10.90
N THR A 152 -29.16 -8.41 -9.64
CA THR A 152 -30.06 -8.85 -8.56
C THR A 152 -30.88 -7.72 -7.93
N THR A 153 -32.16 -7.98 -7.69
CA THR A 153 -32.99 -7.27 -6.71
C THR A 153 -32.24 -7.17 -5.39
N ALA A 154 -32.16 -5.98 -4.80
CA ALA A 154 -31.45 -5.74 -3.54
C ALA A 154 -32.03 -6.57 -2.39
N THR A 155 -31.54 -7.80 -2.21
CA THR A 155 -31.80 -8.57 -1.01
C THR A 155 -31.13 -7.83 0.14
N LYS A 156 -31.91 -7.46 1.17
CA LYS A 156 -31.36 -6.82 2.38
C LYS A 156 -30.33 -7.77 2.99
N GLY A 157 -29.05 -7.38 2.93
CA GLY A 157 -27.98 -8.09 3.63
C GLY A 157 -28.27 -8.19 5.13
N TYR A 158 -27.59 -9.12 5.82
CA TYR A 158 -27.76 -9.28 7.26
C TYR A 158 -27.38 -8.00 8.03
N TRP A 159 -28.10 -7.73 9.12
CA TRP A 159 -27.92 -6.52 9.93
C TRP A 159 -26.48 -6.35 10.42
N ARG A 160 -26.01 -5.10 10.44
CA ARG A 160 -24.73 -4.70 11.02
C ARG A 160 -24.96 -3.45 11.85
N LEU A 161 -24.31 -3.38 13.01
CA LEU A 161 -24.39 -2.20 13.87
C LEU A 161 -23.88 -0.95 13.11
N PRO A 162 -24.72 0.08 12.93
CA PRO A 162 -24.30 1.34 12.35
C PRO A 162 -23.23 2.00 13.23
N ARG A 163 -22.14 2.46 12.61
CA ARG A 163 -20.95 2.91 13.35
C ARG A 163 -21.14 4.27 13.99
N GLU A 164 -21.94 5.10 13.34
CA GLU A 164 -22.36 6.42 13.77
C GLU A 164 -23.04 6.41 15.14
N LEU A 165 -23.75 5.33 15.50
CA LEU A 165 -24.34 5.20 16.83
C LEU A 165 -23.29 5.13 17.94
N LEU A 166 -22.13 4.55 17.66
CA LEU A 166 -21.05 4.44 18.64
C LEU A 166 -20.26 5.74 18.80
N ALA A 167 -20.53 6.77 17.98
CA ALA A 167 -19.98 8.10 18.18
C ALA A 167 -20.77 8.92 19.20
N ASP A 168 -22.02 8.52 19.51
CA ASP A 168 -22.87 9.20 20.47
C ASP A 168 -22.48 8.81 21.92
N PRO A 169 -22.06 9.76 22.77
CA PRO A 169 -21.65 9.47 24.14
C PRO A 169 -22.79 8.90 25.00
N ASN A 170 -24.04 9.29 24.74
CA ASN A 170 -25.20 8.79 25.49
C ASN A 170 -25.46 7.32 25.15
N ILE A 171 -25.34 6.95 23.88
CA ILE A 171 -25.47 5.55 23.46
C ILE A 171 -24.34 4.71 24.06
N ARG A 172 -23.10 5.22 24.07
CA ARG A 172 -21.98 4.54 24.73
C ARG A 172 -22.22 4.34 26.22
N GLN A 173 -22.62 5.38 26.93
CA GLN A 173 -22.91 5.32 28.36
C GLN A 173 -24.05 4.33 28.67
N ALA A 174 -25.13 4.34 27.88
CA ALA A 174 -26.23 3.39 28.02
C ALA A 174 -25.79 1.94 27.78
N ILE A 175 -24.96 1.69 26.76
CA ILE A 175 -24.37 0.36 26.51
C ILE A 175 -23.54 -0.08 27.72
N THR A 176 -22.66 0.80 28.23
CA THR A 176 -21.82 0.51 29.39
C THR A 176 -22.66 0.17 30.63
N MET A 177 -23.65 1.01 30.96
CA MET A 177 -24.52 0.82 32.12
C MET A 177 -25.32 -0.49 32.06
N GLU A 178 -25.91 -0.80 30.90
CA GLU A 178 -26.63 -2.06 30.68
C GLU A 178 -25.70 -3.28 30.74
N ALA A 179 -24.47 -3.17 30.23
CA ALA A 179 -23.48 -4.23 30.32
C ALA A 179 -23.00 -4.45 31.76
N THR A 180 -22.74 -3.38 32.52
CA THR A 180 -22.36 -3.46 33.95
C THR A 180 -23.48 -4.10 34.77
N THR A 181 -24.74 -3.70 34.54
CA THR A 181 -25.90 -4.30 35.21
C THR A 181 -26.02 -5.79 34.91
N LEU A 182 -25.74 -6.21 33.68
CA LEU A 182 -25.71 -7.63 33.33
C LEU A 182 -24.58 -8.37 34.05
N LEU A 183 -23.39 -7.75 34.12
CA LEU A 183 -22.22 -8.33 34.76
C LEU A 183 -22.45 -8.54 36.26
N ASP A 184 -22.99 -7.54 36.97
CA ASP A 184 -23.30 -7.63 38.39
C ASP A 184 -24.30 -8.78 38.66
N ARG A 185 -25.29 -8.95 37.78
CA ARG A 185 -26.23 -10.08 37.86
C ARG A 185 -25.58 -11.43 37.63
N MET A 186 -24.63 -11.55 36.70
CA MET A 186 -23.89 -12.80 36.47
C MET A 186 -22.94 -13.12 37.63
N ARG A 187 -22.41 -12.10 38.31
CA ARG A 187 -21.55 -12.25 39.50
C ARG A 187 -22.34 -12.65 40.74
N ALA A 188 -23.56 -12.16 40.87
CA ALA A 188 -24.41 -12.42 42.03
C ALA A 188 -24.77 -13.91 42.17
N ASP A 189 -24.80 -14.66 41.05
CA ASP A 189 -25.16 -16.07 41.05
C ASP A 189 -24.40 -16.82 39.92
N ALA A 190 -23.49 -17.70 40.36
CA ALA A 190 -22.65 -18.50 39.48
C ALA A 190 -23.37 -19.68 38.82
N ASP A 191 -24.53 -20.09 39.35
CA ASP A 191 -25.31 -21.23 38.82
C ASP A 191 -26.25 -20.80 37.68
N LEU A 192 -26.42 -19.50 37.46
CA LEU A 192 -27.20 -18.98 36.34
C LEU A 192 -26.59 -19.37 34.99
N ASN A 193 -27.47 -19.62 34.02
CA ASN A 193 -27.03 -19.83 32.64
C ASN A 193 -26.55 -18.52 32.00
N HIS A 194 -25.26 -18.20 32.23
CA HIS A 194 -24.63 -16.97 31.73
C HIS A 194 -24.70 -16.86 30.21
N GLY A 195 -24.65 -17.99 29.50
CA GLY A 195 -24.82 -18.02 28.04
C GLY A 195 -26.20 -17.56 27.57
N ALA A 196 -27.27 -18.03 28.21
CA ALA A 196 -28.64 -17.62 27.92
C ALA A 196 -28.89 -16.15 28.28
N MET A 197 -28.36 -15.70 29.41
CA MET A 197 -28.41 -14.29 29.84
C MET A 197 -27.74 -13.37 28.81
N TRP A 198 -26.52 -13.72 28.37
CA TRP A 198 -25.77 -12.98 27.36
C TRP A 198 -26.51 -12.89 26.03
N TYR A 199 -26.97 -14.03 25.50
CA TYR A 199 -27.69 -14.06 24.23
C TYR A 199 -29.01 -13.28 24.29
N GLY A 200 -29.75 -13.42 25.39
CA GLY A 200 -30.97 -12.66 25.65
C GLY A 200 -30.72 -11.16 25.69
N TRP A 201 -29.63 -10.72 26.33
CA TRP A 201 -29.21 -9.33 26.39
C TRP A 201 -28.83 -8.79 25.00
N LEU A 202 -28.00 -9.49 24.23
CA LEU A 202 -27.64 -9.09 22.86
C LEU A 202 -28.89 -8.89 21.98
N LYS A 203 -29.89 -9.78 22.07
CA LYS A 203 -31.15 -9.65 21.32
C LYS A 203 -31.96 -8.41 21.72
N ARG A 204 -31.96 -8.02 23.00
CA ARG A 204 -32.60 -6.78 23.48
C ARG A 204 -31.83 -5.55 23.00
N MET A 205 -30.51 -5.53 23.19
CA MET A 205 -29.63 -4.44 22.80
C MET A 205 -29.71 -4.17 21.28
N ARG A 206 -29.70 -5.22 20.45
CA ARG A 206 -29.89 -5.08 18.99
C ARG A 206 -31.20 -4.40 18.63
N ARG A 207 -32.31 -4.77 19.27
CA ARG A 207 -33.63 -4.15 19.03
C ARG A 207 -33.63 -2.67 19.42
N GLN A 208 -33.03 -2.34 20.57
CA GLN A 208 -32.89 -0.95 21.02
C GLN A 208 -32.02 -0.15 20.05
N LEU A 209 -30.85 -0.65 19.65
CA LEU A 209 -29.96 0.06 18.72
C LEU A 209 -30.57 0.23 17.32
N ILE A 210 -31.36 -0.74 16.83
CA ILE A 210 -32.14 -0.56 15.60
C ILE A 210 -33.16 0.59 15.75
N LYS A 211 -33.85 0.66 16.90
CA LYS A 211 -34.76 1.77 17.21
C LYS A 211 -33.99 3.10 17.27
N CYS A 212 -32.84 3.16 17.95
CA CYS A 212 -31.99 4.35 18.01
C CYS A 212 -31.49 4.78 16.63
N HIS A 213 -31.08 3.84 15.77
CA HIS A 213 -30.65 4.16 14.41
C HIS A 213 -31.76 4.76 13.56
N ARG A 214 -32.96 4.18 13.64
CA ARG A 214 -34.13 4.69 12.95
C ARG A 214 -34.47 6.10 13.45
N LEU A 215 -34.56 6.30 14.76
CA LEU A 215 -34.82 7.62 15.35
C LEU A 215 -33.72 8.64 14.98
N HIS A 216 -32.46 8.24 14.97
CA HIS A 216 -31.34 9.08 14.53
C HIS A 216 -31.48 9.49 13.05
N THR A 217 -31.84 8.54 12.18
CA THR A 217 -32.05 8.79 10.75
C THR A 217 -33.30 9.64 10.48
N GLU A 218 -34.38 9.39 11.22
CA GLU A 218 -35.66 10.09 11.13
C GLU A 218 -35.55 11.51 11.69
N SER A 219 -34.98 11.70 12.88
CA SER A 219 -34.74 13.02 13.48
C SER A 219 -33.96 13.94 12.53
N THR A 220 -32.96 13.41 11.82
CA THR A 220 -32.18 14.17 10.83
C THR A 220 -33.01 14.65 9.62
N LYS A 221 -34.19 14.05 9.35
CA LYS A 221 -35.06 14.36 8.20
C LYS A 221 -36.48 14.81 8.58
N ALA A 222 -36.84 14.73 9.86
CA ALA A 222 -38.20 14.94 10.35
C ALA A 222 -38.69 16.38 10.12
N HIS A 223 -37.80 17.35 10.29
CA HIS A 223 -38.11 18.76 10.05
C HIS A 223 -38.48 19.04 8.58
N LEU A 224 -37.69 18.52 7.63
CA LEU A 224 -37.99 18.64 6.21
C LEU A 224 -39.31 17.97 5.83
N GLN A 225 -39.57 16.79 6.40
CA GLN A 225 -40.82 16.08 6.18
C GLN A 225 -42.03 16.85 6.73
N HIS A 226 -41.89 17.44 7.92
CA HIS A 226 -42.93 18.28 8.52
C HIS A 226 -43.26 19.51 7.67
N LEU A 227 -42.23 20.24 7.21
CA LEU A 227 -42.42 21.40 6.33
C LEU A 227 -43.03 21.01 4.97
N TYR A 228 -42.65 19.87 4.42
CA TYR A 228 -43.26 19.33 3.21
C TYR A 228 -44.75 19.00 3.41
N LEU A 229 -45.11 18.35 4.52
CA LEU A 229 -46.50 18.05 4.85
C LEU A 229 -47.33 19.32 5.07
N ARG A 230 -46.75 20.35 5.72
CA ARG A 230 -47.38 21.66 5.90
C ARG A 230 -47.64 22.35 4.55
N LEU A 231 -46.66 22.35 3.65
CA LEU A 231 -46.80 22.87 2.28
C LEU A 231 -47.87 22.10 1.48
N ALA A 232 -47.91 20.78 1.61
CA ALA A 232 -48.92 19.96 0.94
C ALA A 232 -50.34 20.25 1.50
N ALA A 233 -50.46 20.48 2.81
CA ALA A 233 -51.73 20.82 3.45
C ALA A 233 -52.22 22.23 3.03
N THR A 234 -51.33 23.23 2.98
CA THR A 234 -51.71 24.58 2.54
C THR A 234 -52.08 24.64 1.06
N LYS A 235 -51.38 23.88 0.19
CA LYS A 235 -51.77 23.75 -1.23
C LYS A 235 -53.15 23.11 -1.42
N ARG A 236 -53.48 22.06 -0.67
CA ARG A 236 -54.82 21.44 -0.69
C ARG A 236 -55.89 22.38 -0.17
N ALA A 237 -55.60 23.16 0.87
CA ALA A 237 -56.53 24.15 1.40
C ALA A 237 -56.87 25.22 0.34
N MET A 238 -55.86 25.70 -0.40
CA MET A 238 -56.01 26.62 -1.54
C MET A 238 -56.87 26.03 -2.67
N GLU A 239 -56.66 24.75 -3.03
CA GLU A 239 -57.48 24.07 -4.05
C GLU A 239 -58.94 23.87 -3.63
N SER A 240 -59.24 23.94 -2.33
CA SER A 240 -60.56 23.66 -1.75
C SER A 240 -61.37 24.89 -1.34
N HIS A 241 -60.79 26.09 -1.31
CA HIS A 241 -61.43 27.31 -0.79
C HIS A 241 -61.31 28.49 -1.77
N GLY A 242 -62.34 29.34 -1.84
CA GLY A 242 -62.47 30.41 -2.85
C GLY A 242 -61.67 31.70 -2.62
N ASP A 243 -60.99 31.85 -1.49
CA ASP A 243 -60.26 33.07 -1.13
C ASP A 243 -58.76 32.97 -1.48
N HIS A 244 -58.45 33.24 -2.75
CA HIS A 244 -57.19 32.87 -3.37
C HIS A 244 -55.98 33.70 -2.89
N ASP A 245 -56.17 34.96 -2.49
CA ASP A 245 -55.05 35.88 -2.21
C ASP A 245 -54.37 35.59 -0.85
N ILE A 246 -55.15 35.29 0.20
CA ILE A 246 -54.63 34.96 1.54
C ILE A 246 -53.98 33.57 1.53
N LEU A 247 -54.62 32.60 0.88
CA LEU A 247 -54.10 31.23 0.76
C LEU A 247 -52.85 31.16 -0.12
N MET A 248 -52.72 32.05 -1.12
CA MET A 248 -51.49 32.18 -1.93
C MET A 248 -50.31 32.69 -1.09
N ALA A 249 -50.51 33.69 -0.22
CA ALA A 249 -49.46 34.17 0.67
C ALA A 249 -48.97 33.07 1.65
N ASP A 250 -49.90 32.25 2.19
CA ASP A 250 -49.57 31.12 3.06
C ASP A 250 -48.86 29.98 2.32
N VAL A 251 -49.25 29.69 1.07
CA VAL A 251 -48.55 28.74 0.20
C VAL A 251 -47.14 29.23 -0.12
N VAL A 252 -46.96 30.52 -0.44
CA VAL A 252 -45.64 31.13 -0.68
C VAL A 252 -44.77 31.08 0.57
N ALA A 253 -45.32 31.38 1.75
CA ALA A 253 -44.59 31.32 3.02
C ALA A 253 -44.19 29.87 3.38
N ALA A 254 -45.09 28.90 3.21
CA ALA A 254 -44.80 27.48 3.44
C ALA A 254 -43.77 26.92 2.44
N GLN A 255 -43.85 27.36 1.17
CA GLN A 255 -42.91 27.00 0.11
C GLN A 255 -41.52 27.56 0.40
N LEU A 256 -41.43 28.86 0.78
CA LEU A 256 -40.19 29.50 1.17
C LEU A 256 -39.55 28.80 2.38
N ALA A 257 -40.33 28.50 3.43
CA ALA A 257 -39.83 27.79 4.60
C ALA A 257 -39.29 26.40 4.25
N TYR A 258 -40.00 25.64 3.41
CA TYR A 258 -39.54 24.34 2.92
C TYR A 258 -38.27 24.46 2.07
N ASP A 259 -38.23 25.39 1.12
CA ASP A 259 -37.08 25.57 0.22
C ASP A 259 -35.84 26.08 0.97
N THR A 260 -35.99 26.97 1.95
CA THR A 260 -34.92 27.40 2.85
C THR A 260 -34.36 26.21 3.63
N ALA A 261 -35.21 25.46 4.34
CA ALA A 261 -34.76 24.29 5.10
C ALA A 261 -34.11 23.23 4.19
N LYS A 262 -34.67 23.00 2.99
CA LYS A 262 -34.11 22.08 1.99
C LYS A 262 -32.74 22.54 1.54
N ALA A 263 -32.56 23.83 1.26
CA ALA A 263 -31.27 24.39 0.88
C ALA A 263 -30.23 24.25 2.01
N GLU A 264 -30.61 24.50 3.27
CA GLU A 264 -29.73 24.30 4.43
C GLU A 264 -29.28 22.85 4.58
N HIS A 265 -30.21 21.89 4.46
CA HIS A 265 -29.91 20.46 4.55
C HIS A 265 -29.04 19.98 3.38
N CYS A 266 -29.30 20.44 2.16
CA CYS A 266 -28.46 20.17 0.99
C CYS A 266 -27.04 20.72 1.19
N GLN A 267 -26.92 21.98 1.65
CA GLN A 267 -25.63 22.59 1.94
C GLN A 267 -24.88 21.82 3.04
N TYR A 268 -25.55 21.46 4.12
CA TYR A 268 -24.97 20.66 5.20
C TYR A 268 -24.49 19.29 4.69
N ALA A 269 -25.25 18.64 3.82
CA ALA A 269 -24.84 17.38 3.20
C ALA A 269 -23.59 17.55 2.31
N HIS A 270 -23.56 18.57 1.46
CA HIS A 270 -22.38 18.91 0.65
C HIS A 270 -21.16 19.22 1.52
N ASP A 271 -21.35 19.97 2.59
CA ASP A 271 -20.33 20.31 3.58
C ASP A 271 -19.78 19.06 4.27
N ARG A 272 -20.64 18.12 4.68
CA ARG A 272 -20.23 16.83 5.27
C ARG A 272 -19.44 15.98 4.28
N GLN A 273 -19.85 15.97 3.01
CA GLN A 273 -19.13 15.28 1.94
C GLN A 273 -17.76 15.93 1.67
N PHE A 274 -17.72 17.26 1.59
CA PHE A 274 -16.49 18.03 1.47
C PHE A 274 -15.55 17.75 2.64
N ASP A 275 -16.04 17.80 3.87
CA ASP A 275 -15.27 17.51 5.08
C ASP A 275 -14.73 16.08 5.05
N PHE A 276 -15.57 15.11 4.69
CA PHE A 276 -15.13 13.72 4.54
C PHE A 276 -13.99 13.59 3.54
N HIS A 277 -14.10 14.16 2.34
CA HIS A 277 -13.06 14.08 1.32
C HIS A 277 -11.81 14.87 1.70
N ALA A 278 -11.94 16.10 2.22
CA ALA A 278 -10.82 16.92 2.65
C ALA A 278 -10.05 16.29 3.83
N ASN A 279 -10.72 15.47 4.65
CA ASN A 279 -10.11 14.79 5.79
C ASN A 279 -9.68 13.35 5.51
N SER A 280 -10.23 12.70 4.47
CA SER A 280 -9.95 11.29 4.18
C SER A 280 -9.06 11.08 2.95
N ASN A 281 -9.11 11.98 1.96
CA ASN A 281 -8.23 11.91 0.80
C ASN A 281 -6.80 12.32 1.15
N GLU A 282 -5.83 11.71 0.46
CA GLU A 282 -4.40 12.00 0.60
C GLU A 282 -3.88 11.86 2.04
N ARG A 283 -4.57 11.02 2.81
CA ARG A 283 -4.19 10.55 4.14
C ARG A 283 -4.19 9.02 4.16
N GLY A 284 -3.62 8.43 5.21
CA GLY A 284 -3.51 6.98 5.37
C GLY A 284 -4.83 6.27 5.67
N THR A 285 -5.87 6.51 4.88
CA THR A 285 -7.23 5.97 5.09
C THR A 285 -7.53 4.85 4.10
N SER A 286 -8.44 3.95 4.47
CA SER A 286 -8.95 2.91 3.55
C SER A 286 -9.65 3.52 2.33
N HIS A 287 -10.24 4.71 2.47
CA HIS A 287 -10.86 5.44 1.37
C HIS A 287 -9.83 5.83 0.31
N PHE A 288 -8.71 6.45 0.71
CA PHE A 288 -7.68 6.89 -0.22
C PHE A 288 -6.97 5.74 -0.94
N PHE A 289 -6.73 4.64 -0.24
CA PHE A 289 -6.07 3.44 -0.80
C PHE A 289 -7.04 2.45 -1.45
N ARG A 290 -8.32 2.80 -1.64
CA ARG A 290 -9.21 1.99 -2.48
C ARG A 290 -8.71 2.05 -3.92
N ARG A 291 -8.49 0.88 -4.54
CA ARG A 291 -8.05 0.78 -5.93
C ARG A 291 -8.96 1.63 -6.84
N PRO A 292 -8.40 2.47 -7.73
CA PRO A 292 -9.17 3.39 -8.59
C PRO A 292 -10.28 2.72 -9.41
N LEU A 293 -10.04 1.50 -9.87
CA LEU A 293 -10.90 0.75 -10.81
C LEU A 293 -11.40 -0.59 -10.23
N GLY A 294 -11.50 -0.71 -8.90
CA GLY A 294 -11.98 -1.94 -8.25
C GLY A 294 -13.45 -1.87 -7.87
N THR A 295 -14.33 -2.37 -8.74
CA THR A 295 -15.70 -2.76 -8.40
C THR A 295 -15.68 -4.12 -7.71
N LYS A 296 -16.64 -4.38 -6.80
CA LYS A 296 -16.78 -5.72 -6.24
C LYS A 296 -17.48 -6.56 -7.29
N VAL A 297 -16.70 -7.30 -8.08
CA VAL A 297 -17.27 -8.18 -9.09
C VAL A 297 -18.07 -9.29 -8.39
N PRO A 298 -19.39 -9.35 -8.58
CA PRO A 298 -20.24 -10.36 -7.95
C PRO A 298 -19.99 -11.75 -8.52
N ILE A 299 -20.50 -12.78 -7.83
CA ILE A 299 -20.48 -14.17 -8.31
C ILE A 299 -21.84 -14.40 -8.98
N ASN A 300 -21.87 -14.34 -10.31
CA ASN A 300 -23.11 -14.39 -11.10
C ASN A 300 -23.14 -15.55 -12.12
N TYR A 301 -22.06 -16.31 -12.25
CA TYR A 301 -22.01 -17.46 -13.15
C TYR A 301 -21.12 -18.56 -12.60
N VAL A 302 -21.32 -19.76 -13.12
CA VAL A 302 -20.53 -20.96 -12.83
C VAL A 302 -20.27 -21.70 -14.14
N THR A 303 -19.09 -22.29 -14.29
CA THR A 303 -18.73 -23.09 -15.47
C THR A 303 -19.03 -24.56 -15.16
N VAL A 304 -19.99 -25.15 -15.88
CA VAL A 304 -20.39 -26.56 -15.75
C VAL A 304 -20.19 -27.22 -17.12
N ASP A 305 -19.40 -28.28 -17.18
CA ASP A 305 -19.09 -29.02 -18.42
C ASP A 305 -18.61 -28.12 -19.59
N GLY A 306 -17.78 -27.12 -19.26
CA GLY A 306 -17.25 -26.16 -20.24
C GLY A 306 -18.24 -25.05 -20.66
N SER A 307 -19.48 -25.09 -20.20
CA SER A 307 -20.52 -24.10 -20.51
C SER A 307 -20.76 -23.15 -19.34
N MET A 308 -20.98 -21.86 -19.65
CA MET A 308 -21.28 -20.83 -18.66
C MET A 308 -22.76 -20.87 -18.28
N VAL A 309 -23.06 -21.08 -17.00
CA VAL A 309 -24.41 -21.06 -16.43
C VAL A 309 -24.57 -19.85 -15.52
N THR A 310 -25.61 -19.05 -15.71
CA THR A 310 -25.87 -17.78 -14.98
C THR A 310 -27.06 -17.85 -14.01
N ASP A 311 -27.75 -18.99 -13.93
CA ASP A 311 -28.87 -19.21 -13.01
C ASP A 311 -28.42 -19.14 -11.54
N GLU A 312 -28.99 -18.22 -10.76
CA GLU A 312 -28.55 -17.92 -9.39
C GLU A 312 -28.63 -19.15 -8.44
N PRO A 313 -29.74 -19.90 -8.38
CA PRO A 313 -29.81 -21.15 -7.61
C PRO A 313 -28.72 -22.15 -7.99
N THR A 314 -28.47 -22.33 -9.29
CA THR A 314 -27.43 -23.24 -9.79
C THR A 314 -26.04 -22.75 -9.37
N VAL A 315 -25.74 -21.47 -9.53
CA VAL A 315 -24.47 -20.86 -9.07
C VAL A 315 -24.27 -21.08 -7.57
N GLN A 316 -25.28 -20.76 -6.75
CA GLN A 316 -25.19 -20.92 -5.30
C GLN A 316 -25.00 -22.40 -4.90
N SER A 317 -25.74 -23.32 -5.51
CA SER A 317 -25.69 -24.74 -5.21
C SER A 317 -24.35 -25.38 -5.60
N THR A 318 -23.79 -25.05 -6.77
CA THR A 318 -22.50 -25.58 -7.23
C THR A 318 -21.34 -25.08 -6.38
N PHE A 319 -21.29 -23.77 -6.09
CA PHE A 319 -20.27 -23.21 -5.19
C PHE A 319 -20.39 -23.80 -3.78
N THR A 320 -21.60 -23.92 -3.25
CA THR A 320 -21.84 -24.51 -1.93
C THR A 320 -21.42 -25.97 -1.89
N SER A 321 -21.74 -26.76 -2.92
CA SER A 321 -21.39 -28.18 -2.98
C SER A 321 -19.88 -28.38 -3.08
N HIS A 322 -19.18 -27.57 -3.88
CA HIS A 322 -17.71 -27.60 -3.96
C HIS A 322 -17.04 -27.32 -2.61
N TRP A 323 -17.44 -26.27 -1.89
CA TRP A 323 -16.83 -25.96 -0.59
C TRP A 323 -17.30 -26.91 0.51
N ARG A 324 -18.50 -27.48 0.41
CA ARG A 324 -18.96 -28.53 1.31
C ARG A 324 -18.07 -29.77 1.19
N SER A 325 -17.81 -30.27 -0.02
CA SER A 325 -16.95 -31.46 -0.19
C SER A 325 -15.52 -31.26 0.30
N ILE A 326 -15.01 -30.01 0.29
CA ILE A 326 -13.71 -29.68 0.87
C ILE A 326 -13.79 -29.61 2.40
N MET A 327 -14.79 -28.95 2.98
CA MET A 327 -14.85 -28.69 4.43
C MET A 327 -15.44 -29.85 5.27
N THR A 328 -16.00 -30.87 4.62
CA THR A 328 -16.55 -32.05 5.29
C THR A 328 -15.82 -33.31 4.86
N ALA A 329 -15.38 -34.12 5.81
CA ALA A 329 -14.94 -35.48 5.56
C ALA A 329 -16.13 -36.37 5.10
N PRO A 330 -15.94 -37.30 4.15
CA PRO A 330 -16.92 -38.34 3.83
C PRO A 330 -17.36 -39.12 5.08
N ARG A 331 -18.61 -39.59 5.09
CA ARG A 331 -19.15 -40.37 6.22
C ARG A 331 -18.62 -41.81 6.28
N ASP A 332 -18.12 -42.32 5.16
CA ASP A 332 -17.68 -43.70 4.98
C ASP A 332 -16.14 -43.85 4.95
N ASP A 333 -15.40 -42.85 5.43
CA ASP A 333 -13.94 -42.97 5.54
C ASP A 333 -13.59 -44.15 6.47
N ALA A 334 -12.65 -44.99 6.03
CA ALA A 334 -12.09 -46.05 6.86
C ALA A 334 -11.60 -45.47 8.19
N ARG A 335 -11.74 -46.24 9.29
CA ARG A 335 -11.18 -45.81 10.58
C ARG A 335 -9.71 -45.43 10.38
N PRO A 336 -9.26 -44.31 10.99
CA PRO A 336 -7.87 -43.91 10.87
C PRO A 336 -6.98 -45.06 11.33
N ASP A 337 -5.94 -45.35 10.56
CA ASP A 337 -4.91 -46.32 10.93
C ASP A 337 -4.16 -45.75 12.14
N ASN A 338 -4.56 -46.19 13.33
CA ASN A 338 -4.05 -45.68 14.60
C ASN A 338 -2.56 -46.00 14.77
N ASP A 339 -2.07 -47.10 14.19
CA ASP A 339 -0.67 -47.50 14.30
C ASP A 339 0.21 -46.59 13.42
N ARG A 340 -0.20 -46.34 12.17
CA ARG A 340 0.48 -45.35 11.30
C ARG A 340 0.43 -43.94 11.89
N ARG A 341 -0.73 -43.54 12.42
CA ARG A 341 -0.90 -42.23 13.08
C ARG A 341 0.01 -42.08 14.29
N ARG A 342 0.11 -43.11 15.13
CA ARG A 342 1.03 -43.13 16.28
C ARG A 342 2.48 -43.02 15.82
N ALA A 343 2.89 -43.75 14.78
CA ALA A 343 4.25 -43.67 14.23
C ALA A 343 4.62 -42.24 13.75
N VAL A 344 3.67 -41.52 13.13
CA VAL A 344 3.86 -40.12 12.73
C VAL A 344 3.94 -39.20 13.95
N LEU A 345 3.13 -39.40 14.99
CA LEU A 345 3.17 -38.58 16.20
C LEU A 345 4.45 -38.80 17.01
N GLU A 346 4.90 -40.05 17.10
CA GLU A 346 6.17 -40.42 17.70
C GLU A 346 7.36 -39.74 17.00
N ALA A 347 7.18 -39.22 15.77
CA ALA A 347 8.18 -38.40 15.07
C ALA A 347 8.62 -37.17 15.87
N LEU A 348 7.67 -36.56 16.59
CA LEU A 348 7.83 -35.28 17.25
C LEU A 348 8.93 -35.28 18.32
N THR A 349 9.86 -34.34 18.20
CA THR A 349 11.02 -34.22 19.08
C THR A 349 10.88 -33.12 20.14
N LYS A 350 10.03 -32.11 19.90
CA LYS A 350 9.85 -30.95 20.78
C LYS A 350 8.52 -31.00 21.52
N ARG A 351 8.57 -30.76 22.83
CA ARG A 351 7.42 -30.71 23.74
C ARG A 351 7.67 -29.61 24.76
N LEU A 352 6.60 -29.03 25.30
CA LEU A 352 6.74 -28.12 26.44
C LEU A 352 7.23 -28.89 27.67
N ASP A 353 8.15 -28.28 28.41
CA ASP A 353 8.48 -28.74 29.75
C ASP A 353 7.30 -28.49 30.72
N MET A 354 7.43 -28.95 31.96
CA MET A 354 6.35 -28.84 32.93
C MET A 354 6.03 -27.38 33.28
N ALA A 355 7.04 -26.51 33.42
CA ALA A 355 6.82 -25.12 33.80
C ALA A 355 6.12 -24.32 32.69
N ASP A 356 6.56 -24.50 31.45
CA ASP A 356 5.95 -23.86 30.28
C ASP A 356 4.55 -24.41 29.99
N ARG A 357 4.34 -25.72 30.16
CA ARG A 357 3.01 -26.32 30.10
C ARG A 357 2.09 -25.69 31.16
N GLU A 358 2.51 -25.67 32.42
CA GLU A 358 1.70 -25.14 33.52
C GLU A 358 1.37 -23.66 33.31
N SER A 359 2.29 -22.89 32.73
CA SER A 359 2.07 -21.49 32.39
C SER A 359 1.06 -21.31 31.24
N LEU A 360 1.17 -22.10 30.17
CA LEU A 360 0.22 -22.08 29.05
C LEU A 360 -1.19 -22.54 29.46
N ASP A 361 -1.28 -23.54 30.35
CA ASP A 361 -2.50 -24.24 30.77
C ASP A 361 -3.28 -23.52 31.90
N GLN A 362 -2.81 -22.35 32.34
CA GLN A 362 -3.52 -21.50 33.30
C GLN A 362 -4.93 -21.13 32.82
N PRO A 363 -5.89 -20.87 33.72
CA PRO A 363 -7.20 -20.36 33.33
C PRO A 363 -7.11 -19.06 32.51
N ILE A 364 -7.99 -18.89 31.52
CA ILE A 364 -8.08 -17.62 30.76
C ILE A 364 -8.55 -16.50 31.68
N THR A 365 -7.93 -15.33 31.59
CA THR A 365 -8.28 -14.17 32.41
C THR A 365 -9.03 -13.11 31.63
N ALA A 366 -9.78 -12.26 32.33
CA ALA A 366 -10.47 -11.13 31.73
C ALA A 366 -9.48 -10.11 31.15
N SER A 367 -8.32 -9.91 31.79
CA SER A 367 -7.27 -9.02 31.30
C SER A 367 -6.81 -9.43 29.89
N GLU A 368 -6.60 -10.72 29.63
CA GLU A 368 -6.16 -11.19 28.32
C GLU A 368 -7.22 -11.00 27.24
N LEU A 369 -8.49 -11.21 27.57
CA LEU A 369 -9.60 -10.91 26.67
C LEU A 369 -9.70 -9.39 26.41
N CYS A 370 -9.47 -8.56 27.44
CA CYS A 370 -9.46 -7.11 27.34
C CYS A 370 -8.33 -6.62 26.40
N ASP A 371 -7.11 -7.13 26.57
CA ASP A 371 -5.97 -6.79 25.72
C ASP A 371 -6.17 -7.27 24.28
N ALA A 372 -6.68 -8.48 24.10
CA ALA A 372 -7.07 -8.99 22.78
C ALA A 372 -8.10 -8.07 22.11
N MET A 373 -9.12 -7.63 22.84
CA MET A 373 -10.19 -6.75 22.36
C MET A 373 -9.68 -5.35 22.00
N LYS A 374 -8.84 -4.73 22.85
CA LYS A 374 -8.27 -3.39 22.64
C LYS A 374 -7.40 -3.31 21.38
N THR A 375 -6.73 -4.40 21.01
CA THR A 375 -5.89 -4.44 19.79
C THR A 375 -6.67 -4.67 18.49
N MET A 376 -7.98 -4.90 18.54
CA MET A 376 -8.81 -5.12 17.34
C MET A 376 -9.11 -3.80 16.62
N ASN A 377 -9.22 -3.85 15.29
CA ASN A 377 -9.66 -2.70 14.52
C ASN A 377 -11.21 -2.56 14.58
N PRO A 378 -11.76 -1.47 15.14
CA PRO A 378 -13.21 -1.28 15.33
C PRO A 378 -14.01 -1.27 14.03
N ALA A 379 -13.35 -0.95 12.92
CA ALA A 379 -13.95 -0.74 11.61
C ALA A 379 -13.91 -1.98 10.68
N LYS A 380 -13.49 -3.15 11.18
CA LYS A 380 -13.53 -4.40 10.39
C LYS A 380 -14.93 -5.01 10.33
N SER A 381 -15.18 -5.82 9.31
CA SER A 381 -16.49 -6.47 9.11
C SER A 381 -16.80 -7.44 10.25
N PRO A 382 -18.02 -7.38 10.82
CA PRO A 382 -18.47 -8.32 11.84
C PRO A 382 -18.83 -9.68 11.24
N GLY A 383 -19.10 -10.66 12.12
CA GLY A 383 -19.74 -11.91 11.74
C GLY A 383 -21.20 -11.72 11.31
N PRO A 384 -21.95 -12.81 11.07
CA PRO A 384 -23.35 -12.75 10.63
C PRO A 384 -24.32 -12.18 11.70
N ASP A 385 -23.87 -12.06 12.95
CA ASP A 385 -24.57 -11.45 14.08
C ASP A 385 -24.66 -9.92 13.99
N GLY A 386 -23.69 -9.29 13.32
CA GLY A 386 -23.66 -7.85 13.04
C GLY A 386 -22.89 -6.99 14.05
N TRP A 387 -22.34 -7.59 15.11
CA TRP A 387 -21.62 -6.88 16.18
C TRP A 387 -20.16 -6.61 15.80
N SER A 388 -19.77 -5.35 15.76
CA SER A 388 -18.39 -4.93 15.43
C SER A 388 -17.49 -4.93 16.66
N ALA A 389 -16.16 -4.94 16.46
CA ALA A 389 -15.21 -4.75 17.56
C ALA A 389 -15.40 -3.41 18.29
N GLY A 390 -15.85 -2.37 17.58
CA GLY A 390 -16.15 -1.08 18.20
C GLY A 390 -17.25 -1.14 19.27
N PHE A 391 -18.20 -2.08 19.18
CA PHE A 391 -19.24 -2.27 20.20
C PHE A 391 -18.64 -2.75 21.52
N PHE A 392 -17.80 -3.80 21.46
CA PHE A 392 -17.15 -4.36 22.65
C PHE A 392 -16.11 -3.40 23.24
N GLN A 393 -15.47 -2.58 22.41
CA GLN A 393 -14.51 -1.56 22.84
C GLN A 393 -15.15 -0.36 23.55
N VAL A 394 -16.48 -0.29 23.66
CA VAL A 394 -17.17 0.77 24.43
C VAL A 394 -16.82 0.69 25.92
N ALA A 395 -16.75 -0.53 26.46
CA ALA A 395 -16.42 -0.82 27.86
C ALA A 395 -15.60 -2.12 27.92
N PRO A 396 -14.34 -2.11 27.44
CA PRO A 396 -13.60 -3.34 27.17
C PRO A 396 -13.35 -4.17 28.43
N GLU A 397 -13.16 -3.54 29.59
CA GLU A 397 -13.04 -4.21 30.89
C GLU A 397 -14.32 -4.99 31.22
N VAL A 398 -15.48 -4.33 31.18
CA VAL A 398 -16.79 -4.95 31.48
C VAL A 398 -17.10 -6.09 30.51
N PHE A 399 -16.91 -5.87 29.20
CA PHE A 399 -17.18 -6.90 28.21
C PHE A 399 -16.21 -8.08 28.30
N SER A 400 -14.94 -7.85 28.68
CA SER A 400 -13.97 -8.93 28.86
C SER A 400 -14.37 -9.89 29.98
N GLU A 401 -14.88 -9.36 31.09
CA GLU A 401 -15.36 -10.14 32.23
C GLU A 401 -16.66 -10.88 31.91
N LEU A 402 -17.62 -10.22 31.27
CA LEU A 402 -18.85 -10.85 30.77
C LEU A 402 -18.54 -12.03 29.85
N LEU A 403 -17.66 -11.81 28.87
CA LEU A 403 -17.29 -12.85 27.92
C LEU A 403 -16.55 -14.01 28.61
N LEU A 404 -15.70 -13.72 29.61
CA LEU A 404 -15.04 -14.77 30.38
C LEU A 404 -16.05 -15.68 31.08
N LEU A 405 -17.02 -15.10 31.79
CA LEU A 405 -18.08 -15.85 32.48
C LEU A 405 -18.88 -16.71 31.49
N VAL A 406 -19.28 -16.12 30.35
CA VAL A 406 -19.99 -16.83 29.28
C VAL A 406 -19.17 -18.00 28.73
N PHE A 407 -17.89 -17.77 28.41
CA PHE A 407 -17.03 -18.79 27.83
C PHE A 407 -16.73 -19.92 28.81
N ASN A 408 -16.45 -19.60 30.08
CA ASN A 408 -16.27 -20.61 31.12
C ASN A 408 -17.53 -21.47 31.29
N TYR A 409 -18.71 -20.86 31.37
CA TYR A 409 -19.97 -21.59 31.47
C TYR A 409 -20.20 -22.52 30.26
N GLN A 410 -19.93 -22.04 29.04
CA GLN A 410 -20.05 -22.88 27.83
C GLN A 410 -19.04 -24.03 27.83
N LEU A 411 -17.81 -23.80 28.29
CA LEU A 411 -16.77 -24.83 28.40
C LEU A 411 -17.16 -25.92 29.41
N THR A 412 -17.59 -25.53 30.61
CA THR A 412 -17.85 -26.46 31.72
C THR A 412 -19.15 -27.25 31.55
N HIS A 413 -20.24 -26.61 31.09
CA HIS A 413 -21.57 -27.23 31.09
C HIS A 413 -22.04 -27.76 29.73
N HIS A 414 -21.47 -27.28 28.62
CA HIS A 414 -21.98 -27.59 27.28
C HIS A 414 -20.94 -28.14 26.30
N GLY A 415 -19.64 -27.92 26.54
CA GLY A 415 -18.55 -28.31 25.63
C GLY A 415 -18.63 -27.68 24.22
N SER A 416 -19.48 -26.67 24.03
CA SER A 416 -19.69 -26.00 22.75
C SER A 416 -20.13 -24.55 22.95
N LEU A 417 -19.77 -23.67 22.01
CA LEU A 417 -20.18 -22.27 22.04
C LEU A 417 -21.68 -22.10 21.73
N LEU A 418 -22.23 -20.93 22.07
CA LEU A 418 -23.62 -20.59 21.79
C LEU A 418 -23.95 -20.71 20.29
N PRO A 419 -25.21 -21.02 19.91
CA PRO A 419 -25.57 -21.23 18.51
C PRO A 419 -25.23 -20.07 17.55
N HIS A 420 -25.22 -18.83 18.03
CA HIS A 420 -24.81 -17.66 17.22
C HIS A 420 -23.29 -17.51 17.13
N GLN A 421 -22.56 -17.83 18.21
CA GLN A 421 -21.09 -17.85 18.28
C GLN A 421 -20.49 -18.87 17.31
N ARG A 422 -21.19 -19.98 17.06
CA ARG A 422 -20.76 -21.03 16.13
C ARG A 422 -20.97 -20.70 14.64
N ARG A 423 -21.69 -19.63 14.30
CA ARG A 423 -22.05 -19.27 12.92
C ARG A 423 -21.07 -18.29 12.30
N SER A 424 -20.50 -18.66 11.15
CA SER A 424 -19.62 -17.78 10.36
C SER A 424 -20.19 -17.54 8.96
N ALA A 425 -19.95 -16.34 8.41
CA ALA A 425 -20.20 -16.06 7.00
C ALA A 425 -18.88 -16.21 6.21
N ILE A 426 -18.85 -17.04 5.18
CA ILE A 426 -17.69 -17.23 4.31
C ILE A 426 -17.78 -16.25 3.14
N THR A 427 -16.87 -15.27 3.09
CA THR A 427 -16.69 -14.45 1.88
C THR A 427 -15.68 -15.12 0.96
N LEU A 428 -16.01 -15.21 -0.33
CA LEU A 428 -15.13 -15.79 -1.34
C LEU A 428 -14.30 -14.68 -2.01
N LEU A 429 -12.98 -14.78 -1.95
CA LEU A 429 -12.06 -13.86 -2.61
C LEU A 429 -11.48 -14.54 -3.86
N HIS A 430 -11.74 -13.95 -5.04
CA HIS A 430 -11.18 -14.46 -6.31
C HIS A 430 -9.64 -14.34 -6.30
N LYS A 431 -8.94 -15.44 -6.63
CA LYS A 431 -7.48 -15.50 -6.70
C LYS A 431 -6.98 -15.09 -8.10
N SER A 432 -7.36 -15.88 -9.11
CA SER A 432 -6.95 -15.75 -10.52
C SER A 432 -7.73 -16.76 -11.38
N GLY A 433 -7.63 -16.69 -12.71
CA GLY A 433 -8.30 -17.63 -13.63
C GLY A 433 -9.80 -17.35 -13.79
N ASP A 434 -10.52 -18.30 -14.41
CA ASP A 434 -11.97 -18.23 -14.62
C ASP A 434 -12.73 -18.03 -13.30
N ARG A 435 -13.66 -17.07 -13.27
CA ARG A 435 -14.52 -16.78 -12.11
C ARG A 435 -15.68 -17.75 -11.99
N GLY A 436 -16.00 -18.49 -13.05
CA GLY A 436 -17.01 -19.54 -13.03
C GLY A 436 -16.57 -20.79 -12.26
N LEU A 437 -15.27 -20.92 -11.92
CA LEU A 437 -14.74 -22.08 -11.21
C LEU A 437 -14.61 -21.81 -9.70
N PRO A 438 -15.37 -22.51 -8.82
CA PRO A 438 -15.30 -22.32 -7.37
C PRO A 438 -13.90 -22.53 -6.78
N GLY A 439 -13.10 -23.40 -7.42
CA GLY A 439 -11.71 -23.68 -7.04
C GLY A 439 -10.79 -22.47 -7.05
N ASN A 440 -11.11 -21.45 -7.88
CA ASN A 440 -10.34 -20.22 -8.05
C ASN A 440 -10.60 -19.17 -6.97
N TYR A 441 -11.39 -19.49 -5.95
CA TYR A 441 -11.69 -18.62 -4.82
C TYR A 441 -10.98 -19.07 -3.54
N ARG A 442 -10.76 -18.11 -2.63
CA ARG A 442 -10.31 -18.32 -1.25
C ARG A 442 -11.46 -18.04 -0.28
N PRO A 443 -11.83 -18.99 0.60
CA PRO A 443 -12.87 -18.78 1.59
C PRO A 443 -12.30 -18.05 2.80
N ILE A 444 -12.87 -16.92 3.18
CA ILE A 444 -12.52 -16.19 4.39
C ILE A 444 -13.70 -16.19 5.35
N SER A 445 -13.51 -16.71 6.54
CA SER A 445 -14.54 -16.82 7.57
C SER A 445 -14.69 -15.53 8.36
N LEU A 446 -15.85 -14.90 8.25
CA LEU A 446 -16.30 -13.80 9.10
C LEU A 446 -17.01 -14.39 10.32
N MET A 447 -16.23 -14.67 11.37
CA MET A 447 -16.75 -15.16 12.65
C MET A 447 -17.23 -14.02 13.57
N PRO A 448 -18.11 -14.31 14.55
CA PRO A 448 -18.55 -13.37 15.58
C PRO A 448 -17.37 -12.78 16.35
N VAL A 449 -17.46 -11.51 16.71
CA VAL A 449 -16.33 -10.78 17.29
C VAL A 449 -15.96 -11.31 18.68
N GLU A 450 -16.94 -11.70 19.49
CA GLU A 450 -16.72 -12.36 20.79
C GLU A 450 -15.78 -13.58 20.65
N VAL A 451 -15.99 -14.43 19.64
CA VAL A 451 -15.14 -15.61 19.37
C VAL A 451 -13.76 -15.21 18.84
N LYS A 452 -13.65 -14.09 18.12
CA LYS A 452 -12.35 -13.51 17.73
C LYS A 452 -11.55 -13.05 18.93
N VAL A 453 -12.20 -12.50 19.97
CA VAL A 453 -11.52 -12.06 21.20
C VAL A 453 -10.90 -13.28 21.89
N LEU A 454 -11.67 -14.35 22.12
CA LEU A 454 -11.16 -15.59 22.71
C LEU A 454 -10.01 -16.20 21.91
N SER A 455 -10.22 -16.42 20.61
CA SER A 455 -9.17 -17.02 19.75
C SER A 455 -7.92 -16.14 19.64
N ARG A 456 -8.04 -14.81 19.74
CA ARG A 456 -6.90 -13.90 19.75
C ARG A 456 -6.12 -13.95 21.06
N ALA A 457 -6.81 -13.98 22.21
CA ALA A 457 -6.16 -14.16 23.50
C ALA A 457 -5.37 -15.48 23.54
N MET A 458 -5.97 -16.58 23.08
CA MET A 458 -5.28 -17.87 22.95
C MET A 458 -4.08 -17.81 22.00
N ALA A 459 -4.20 -17.09 20.88
CA ALA A 459 -3.09 -16.91 19.95
C ALA A 459 -1.92 -16.14 20.58
N PHE A 460 -2.19 -15.14 21.42
CA PHE A 460 -1.15 -14.41 22.15
C PHE A 460 -0.41 -15.30 23.15
N ARG A 461 -1.11 -16.19 23.86
CA ARG A 461 -0.47 -17.20 24.72
C ARG A 461 0.42 -18.13 23.92
N LEU A 462 -0.15 -18.81 22.92
CA LEU A 462 0.58 -19.81 22.14
C LEU A 462 1.79 -19.23 21.38
N ALA A 463 1.71 -17.97 20.95
CA ALA A 463 2.80 -17.30 20.24
C ALA A 463 4.09 -17.19 21.08
N GLN A 464 4.00 -17.17 22.41
CA GLN A 464 5.16 -17.10 23.30
C GLN A 464 5.97 -18.40 23.28
N TYR A 465 5.30 -19.53 23.10
CA TYR A 465 5.91 -20.87 23.11
C TYR A 465 6.18 -21.43 21.71
N ALA A 466 5.54 -20.88 20.68
CA ALA A 466 5.69 -21.32 19.30
C ALA A 466 7.17 -21.45 18.82
N PRO A 467 8.10 -20.52 19.13
CA PRO A 467 9.50 -20.68 18.73
C PRO A 467 10.22 -21.89 19.36
N GLN A 468 9.76 -22.37 20.52
CA GLN A 468 10.32 -23.53 21.23
C GLN A 468 9.82 -24.86 20.65
N LEU A 469 8.57 -24.87 20.20
CA LEU A 469 7.89 -26.06 19.66
C LEU A 469 8.18 -26.33 18.18
N ILE A 470 8.43 -25.27 17.40
CA ILE A 470 8.54 -25.34 15.93
C ILE A 470 10.01 -25.26 15.53
N HIS A 471 10.50 -26.16 14.68
CA HIS A 471 11.90 -26.16 14.25
C HIS A 471 12.27 -24.89 13.44
N PRO A 472 13.52 -24.37 13.52
CA PRO A 472 13.94 -23.16 12.79
C PRO A 472 13.77 -23.18 11.27
N THR A 473 13.65 -24.35 10.64
CA THR A 473 13.36 -24.50 9.21
C THR A 473 11.93 -24.16 8.81
N GLN A 474 11.04 -23.89 9.78
CA GLN A 474 9.67 -23.41 9.53
C GLN A 474 9.55 -21.94 9.95
N ALA A 475 9.46 -21.02 9.00
CA ALA A 475 9.44 -19.58 9.26
C ALA A 475 8.04 -18.94 9.19
N GLY A 476 7.03 -19.67 8.69
CA GLY A 476 5.67 -19.13 8.54
C GLY A 476 4.99 -18.90 9.88
N PHE A 477 4.44 -17.70 10.09
CA PHE A 477 3.65 -17.32 11.27
C PHE A 477 4.33 -17.42 12.65
N VAL A 478 5.60 -17.83 12.73
CA VAL A 478 6.35 -17.88 13.99
C VAL A 478 7.00 -16.52 14.29
N PRO A 479 6.81 -15.95 15.49
CA PRO A 479 7.43 -14.68 15.87
C PRO A 479 8.96 -14.70 15.72
N GLY A 480 9.53 -13.59 15.26
CA GLY A 480 10.98 -13.42 15.09
C GLY A 480 11.57 -14.00 13.79
N ARG A 481 10.86 -14.91 13.11
CA ARG A 481 11.33 -15.55 11.86
C ARG A 481 11.00 -14.70 10.62
N ARG A 482 11.79 -14.85 9.56
CA ARG A 482 11.68 -14.02 8.35
C ARG A 482 11.63 -14.87 7.09
N LEU A 483 10.69 -14.55 6.19
CA LEU A 483 10.60 -15.20 4.88
C LEU A 483 11.91 -15.11 4.07
N HIS A 484 12.64 -13.99 4.21
CA HIS A 484 13.84 -13.74 3.42
C HIS A 484 14.98 -14.72 3.77
N ASP A 485 14.94 -15.38 4.93
CA ASP A 485 15.91 -16.44 5.24
C ASP A 485 15.77 -17.64 4.32
N HIS A 486 14.54 -18.02 3.99
CA HIS A 486 14.28 -19.16 3.13
C HIS A 486 14.60 -18.83 1.68
N VAL A 487 14.33 -17.60 1.27
CA VAL A 487 14.80 -17.07 -0.01
C VAL A 487 16.32 -17.15 -0.11
N THR A 488 17.04 -16.58 0.87
CA THR A 488 18.51 -16.59 0.87
C THR A 488 19.06 -18.00 0.97
N MET A 489 18.38 -18.91 1.68
CA MET A 489 18.74 -20.33 1.73
C MET A 489 18.72 -20.96 0.33
N VAL A 490 17.60 -20.87 -0.40
CA VAL A 490 17.50 -21.46 -1.75
C VAL A 490 18.53 -20.85 -2.70
N GLN A 491 18.73 -19.52 -2.66
CA GLN A 491 19.77 -18.86 -3.47
C GLN A 491 21.19 -19.34 -3.12
N ALA A 492 21.50 -19.47 -1.82
CA ALA A 492 22.81 -19.89 -1.36
C ALA A 492 23.07 -21.37 -1.66
N LEU A 493 22.04 -22.23 -1.60
CA LEU A 493 22.12 -23.62 -2.00
C LEU A 493 22.34 -23.76 -3.51
N GLN A 494 21.58 -23.05 -4.35
CA GLN A 494 21.79 -23.07 -5.80
C GLN A 494 23.23 -22.66 -6.17
N HIS A 495 23.74 -21.59 -5.57
CA HIS A 495 25.14 -21.17 -5.75
C HIS A 495 26.13 -22.22 -5.24
N TYR A 496 25.92 -22.77 -4.05
CA TYR A 496 26.79 -23.80 -3.46
C TYR A 496 26.87 -25.06 -4.32
N CYS A 497 25.72 -25.59 -4.75
CA CYS A 497 25.63 -26.80 -5.56
C CYS A 497 26.33 -26.60 -6.92
N THR A 498 26.19 -25.43 -7.53
CA THR A 498 26.89 -25.09 -8.78
C THR A 498 28.42 -25.02 -8.60
N MET A 499 28.88 -24.45 -7.49
CA MET A 499 30.32 -24.24 -7.27
C MET A 499 31.06 -25.49 -6.76
N GLU A 500 30.36 -26.39 -6.08
CA GLU A 500 30.89 -27.69 -5.62
C GLU A 500 30.52 -28.85 -6.57
N ASP A 501 29.84 -28.54 -7.68
CA ASP A 501 29.38 -29.49 -8.69
C ASP A 501 28.57 -30.67 -8.10
N GLN A 502 27.55 -30.33 -7.32
CA GLN A 502 26.66 -31.27 -6.64
C GLN A 502 25.26 -31.26 -7.24
N ASP A 503 24.81 -32.41 -7.74
CA ASP A 503 23.52 -32.60 -8.38
C ASP A 503 22.37 -32.73 -7.37
N ASN A 504 22.17 -31.66 -6.61
CA ASN A 504 21.12 -31.56 -5.60
C ASN A 504 19.83 -30.92 -6.17
N TYR A 505 18.70 -31.16 -5.50
CA TYR A 505 17.37 -30.75 -5.96
C TYR A 505 16.57 -30.02 -4.88
N ALA A 506 15.70 -29.11 -5.31
CA ALA A 506 14.70 -28.47 -4.48
C ALA A 506 13.28 -28.71 -5.02
N THR A 507 12.45 -29.46 -4.27
CA THR A 507 11.07 -29.78 -4.68
C THR A 507 10.09 -28.88 -3.93
N PHE A 508 9.49 -27.93 -4.64
CA PHE A 508 8.45 -27.04 -4.12
C PHE A 508 7.10 -27.76 -4.09
N LEU A 509 6.56 -27.95 -2.88
CA LEU A 509 5.30 -28.64 -2.64
C LEU A 509 4.11 -27.65 -2.68
N ASP A 510 3.00 -28.06 -3.31
CA ASP A 510 1.72 -27.33 -3.29
C ASP A 510 0.66 -28.17 -2.57
N PHE A 511 0.30 -27.80 -1.34
CA PHE A 511 -0.79 -28.46 -0.62
C PHE A 511 -2.16 -27.95 -1.08
N SER A 512 -3.00 -28.86 -1.56
CA SER A 512 -4.36 -28.57 -2.00
C SER A 512 -5.20 -28.05 -0.84
N LYS A 513 -5.58 -26.77 -0.90
CA LYS A 513 -6.51 -26.15 0.08
C LYS A 513 -6.05 -26.39 1.53
N ALA A 514 -4.74 -26.22 1.80
CA ALA A 514 -4.05 -26.64 3.02
C ALA A 514 -4.84 -26.41 4.32
N TYR A 515 -5.39 -25.21 4.55
CA TYR A 515 -6.15 -24.89 5.76
C TYR A 515 -7.48 -25.66 5.83
N ASP A 516 -8.16 -25.83 4.71
CA ASP A 516 -9.49 -26.42 4.65
C ASP A 516 -9.46 -27.96 4.75
N MET A 517 -8.29 -28.59 4.55
CA MET A 517 -8.09 -30.04 4.54
C MET A 517 -7.58 -30.64 5.86
N VAL A 518 -7.12 -29.81 6.82
CA VAL A 518 -6.58 -30.28 8.12
C VAL A 518 -7.54 -31.24 8.82
N ASP A 519 -7.14 -32.48 9.10
CA ASP A 519 -7.90 -33.35 9.98
C ASP A 519 -7.84 -32.82 11.42
N GLN A 520 -9.02 -32.48 11.97
CA GLN A 520 -9.09 -31.87 13.30
C GLN A 520 -8.71 -32.86 14.40
N SER A 521 -9.00 -34.15 14.22
CA SER A 521 -8.63 -35.15 15.22
C SER A 521 -7.11 -35.28 15.30
N PHE A 522 -6.42 -35.38 14.16
CA PHE A 522 -4.96 -35.47 14.09
C PHE A 522 -4.31 -34.21 14.67
N LEU A 523 -4.86 -33.02 14.37
CA LEU A 523 -4.43 -31.78 15.01
C LEU A 523 -4.48 -31.89 16.54
N PHE A 524 -5.58 -32.39 17.13
CA PHE A 524 -5.67 -32.51 18.58
C PHE A 524 -4.66 -33.48 19.18
N ASP A 525 -4.35 -34.58 18.48
CA ASP A 525 -3.30 -35.51 18.92
C ASP A 525 -1.92 -34.85 18.88
N VAL A 526 -1.61 -34.07 17.84
CA VAL A 526 -0.36 -33.29 17.76
C VAL A 526 -0.24 -32.32 18.95
N LEU A 527 -1.33 -31.60 19.29
CA LEU A 527 -1.30 -30.68 20.44
C LEU A 527 -1.09 -31.42 21.77
N ALA A 528 -1.67 -32.62 21.91
CA ALA A 528 -1.48 -33.45 23.09
C ALA A 528 -0.03 -33.97 23.17
N GLU A 529 0.53 -34.43 22.06
CA GLU A 529 1.88 -34.97 21.96
C GLU A 529 2.95 -33.92 22.28
N MET A 530 2.72 -32.67 21.85
CA MET A 530 3.55 -31.51 22.18
C MET A 530 3.39 -30.99 23.62
N ASN A 531 2.54 -31.62 24.43
CA ASN A 531 2.34 -31.33 25.85
C ASN A 531 1.75 -29.94 26.16
N LEU A 532 0.80 -29.45 25.34
CA LEU A 532 0.22 -28.09 25.49
C LEU A 532 -0.74 -27.91 26.69
N GLY A 533 -1.02 -28.97 27.45
CA GLY A 533 -1.93 -28.92 28.59
C GLY A 533 -3.40 -29.16 28.20
N VAL A 534 -4.15 -29.73 29.14
CA VAL A 534 -5.53 -30.21 28.89
C VAL A 534 -6.53 -29.06 28.85
N ASN A 535 -6.32 -28.00 29.64
CA ASN A 535 -7.20 -26.85 29.67
C ASN A 535 -7.06 -26.05 28.37
N PHE A 536 -5.84 -25.78 27.90
CA PHE A 536 -5.60 -25.09 26.64
C PHE A 536 -6.23 -25.85 25.47
N ILE A 537 -6.02 -27.18 25.40
CA ILE A 537 -6.62 -28.03 24.36
C ILE A 537 -8.15 -28.01 24.45
N SER A 538 -8.74 -27.97 25.65
CA SER A 538 -10.20 -27.88 25.83
C SER A 538 -10.77 -26.58 25.24
N TRP A 539 -10.06 -25.46 25.37
CA TRP A 539 -10.43 -24.19 24.74
C TRP A 539 -10.35 -24.25 23.22
N VAL A 540 -9.33 -24.93 22.67
CA VAL A 540 -9.25 -25.16 21.21
C VAL A 540 -10.42 -26.03 20.76
N ARG A 541 -10.74 -27.11 21.47
CA ARG A 541 -11.92 -27.96 21.18
C ARG A 541 -13.21 -27.15 21.20
N LEU A 542 -13.41 -26.29 22.20
CA LEU A 542 -14.57 -25.40 22.29
C LEU A 542 -14.72 -24.51 21.05
N LEU A 543 -13.61 -23.94 20.55
CA LEU A 543 -13.62 -23.11 19.34
C LEU A 543 -14.03 -23.90 18.09
N TYR A 544 -13.68 -25.19 17.99
CA TYR A 544 -13.96 -26.02 16.81
C TYR A 544 -15.20 -26.92 16.95
N ALA A 545 -15.89 -26.91 18.09
CA ALA A 545 -17.07 -27.72 18.32
C ALA A 545 -18.27 -27.31 17.45
N SER A 546 -18.73 -28.22 16.57
CA SER A 546 -19.95 -28.12 15.77
C SER A 546 -20.16 -26.76 15.06
N PRO A 547 -19.21 -26.30 14.22
CA PRO A 547 -19.29 -25.01 13.55
C PRO A 547 -20.37 -25.02 12.47
N VAL A 548 -20.92 -23.84 12.18
CA VAL A 548 -21.86 -23.63 11.06
C VAL A 548 -21.30 -22.50 10.19
N ALA A 549 -21.22 -22.74 8.90
CA ALA A 549 -20.72 -21.76 7.94
C ALA A 549 -21.71 -21.56 6.78
N ASN A 550 -21.86 -20.32 6.32
CA ASN A 550 -22.71 -19.99 5.17
C ASN A 550 -21.89 -19.17 4.18
N ILE A 551 -21.88 -19.55 2.90
CA ILE A 551 -21.22 -18.75 1.86
C ILE A 551 -22.02 -17.47 1.62
N LEU A 552 -21.33 -16.34 1.54
CA LEU A 552 -21.92 -15.04 1.24
C LEU A 552 -21.93 -14.82 -0.28
N PHE A 553 -23.10 -14.91 -0.89
CA PHE A 553 -23.33 -14.61 -2.31
C PHE A 553 -23.94 -13.22 -2.44
N ASN A 554 -23.19 -12.29 -3.04
CA ASN A 554 -23.68 -10.96 -3.42
C ASN A 554 -24.41 -10.17 -2.29
N GLY A 555 -24.08 -10.45 -1.03
CA GLY A 555 -24.68 -9.81 0.16
C GLY A 555 -25.64 -10.70 0.97
N SER A 556 -26.02 -11.86 0.43
CA SER A 556 -26.96 -12.81 1.05
C SER A 556 -26.25 -14.10 1.49
N LEU A 557 -26.74 -14.69 2.58
CA LEU A 557 -26.21 -15.96 3.10
C LEU A 557 -26.85 -17.12 2.31
N GLY A 558 -26.01 -17.94 1.69
CA GLY A 558 -26.41 -19.19 1.06
C GLY A 558 -26.64 -20.32 2.07
N PRO A 559 -26.85 -21.55 1.59
CA PRO A 559 -27.13 -22.72 2.44
C PRO A 559 -26.02 -22.99 3.46
N ALA A 560 -26.39 -23.62 4.58
CA ALA A 560 -25.45 -23.95 5.64
C ALA A 560 -24.54 -25.12 5.25
N ILE A 561 -23.29 -25.02 5.68
CA ILE A 561 -22.25 -26.05 5.69
C ILE A 561 -21.93 -26.30 7.17
N ARG A 562 -21.74 -27.56 7.55
CA ARG A 562 -21.26 -27.95 8.89
C ARG A 562 -19.86 -28.54 8.74
N PRO A 563 -18.80 -27.71 8.76
CA PRO A 563 -17.43 -28.20 8.61
C PRO A 563 -17.09 -29.26 9.66
N THR A 564 -16.46 -30.36 9.23
CA THR A 564 -15.94 -31.42 10.12
C THR A 564 -14.41 -31.54 10.04
N ARG A 565 -13.78 -30.87 9.07
CA ARG A 565 -12.33 -30.72 8.97
C ARG A 565 -11.96 -29.28 8.63
N GLY A 566 -10.66 -29.00 8.68
CA GLY A 566 -10.06 -27.71 8.37
C GLY A 566 -9.97 -26.76 9.56
N VAL A 567 -9.06 -25.80 9.44
CA VAL A 567 -8.91 -24.66 10.34
C VAL A 567 -9.52 -23.39 9.74
N LYS A 568 -10.09 -22.51 10.57
CA LYS A 568 -10.87 -21.35 10.10
C LYS A 568 -9.98 -20.26 9.50
N GLN A 569 -10.02 -20.08 8.19
CA GLN A 569 -9.32 -18.97 7.52
C GLN A 569 -9.87 -17.60 7.99
N GLY A 570 -9.01 -16.80 8.63
CA GLY A 570 -9.39 -15.52 9.26
C GLY A 570 -9.55 -15.57 10.78
N CYS A 571 -9.40 -16.75 11.39
CA CYS A 571 -9.24 -16.91 12.84
C CYS A 571 -7.82 -16.52 13.27
N PRO A 572 -7.64 -15.72 14.34
CA PRO A 572 -6.32 -15.38 14.90
C PRO A 572 -5.45 -16.58 15.28
N LEU A 573 -6.06 -17.65 15.82
CA LEU A 573 -5.33 -18.83 16.32
C LEU A 573 -4.95 -19.83 15.21
N SER A 574 -5.71 -19.89 14.12
CA SER A 574 -5.58 -20.95 13.12
C SER A 574 -4.21 -21.01 12.44
N CYS A 575 -3.51 -19.88 12.30
CA CYS A 575 -2.17 -19.87 11.70
C CYS A 575 -1.15 -20.63 12.55
N LEU A 576 -1.16 -20.48 13.88
CA LEU A 576 -0.25 -21.21 14.76
C LEU A 576 -0.62 -22.69 14.82
N LEU A 577 -1.92 -23.01 14.90
CA LEU A 577 -2.40 -24.40 14.88
C LEU A 577 -1.99 -25.13 13.60
N PHE A 578 -2.08 -24.47 12.45
CA PHE A 578 -1.67 -25.05 11.18
C PHE A 578 -0.18 -25.38 11.14
N VAL A 579 0.67 -24.49 11.68
CA VAL A 579 2.12 -24.72 11.68
C VAL A 579 2.49 -25.86 12.65
N LEU A 580 1.86 -25.95 13.81
CA LEU A 580 2.04 -27.09 14.72
C LEU A 580 1.59 -28.40 14.08
N TYR A 581 0.44 -28.40 13.40
CA TYR A 581 -0.08 -29.55 12.65
C TYR A 581 0.89 -30.07 11.59
N LEU A 582 1.66 -29.19 10.96
CA LEU A 582 2.62 -29.56 9.91
C LEU A 582 3.99 -30.00 10.47
N GLU A 583 4.30 -29.67 11.73
CA GLU A 583 5.60 -29.97 12.35
C GLU A 583 5.98 -31.48 12.33
N PRO A 584 5.05 -32.44 12.54
CA PRO A 584 5.38 -33.87 12.43
C PRO A 584 6.02 -34.24 11.10
N LEU A 585 5.56 -33.67 9.97
CA LEU A 585 6.18 -33.89 8.65
C LEU A 585 7.64 -33.43 8.64
N GLY A 586 7.91 -32.26 9.23
CA GLY A 586 9.25 -31.73 9.36
C GLY A 586 10.17 -32.66 10.16
N ASP A 587 9.68 -33.20 11.27
CA ASP A 587 10.45 -34.13 12.11
C ASP A 587 10.64 -35.50 11.44
N MET A 588 9.63 -36.02 10.73
CA MET A 588 9.78 -37.23 9.90
C MET A 588 10.92 -37.06 8.90
N LEU A 589 10.96 -35.94 8.16
CA LEU A 589 12.03 -35.69 7.20
C LEU A 589 13.40 -35.52 7.86
N ARG A 590 13.48 -34.89 9.05
CA ARG A 590 14.73 -34.71 9.78
C ARG A 590 15.31 -36.00 10.37
N ARG A 591 14.49 -37.04 10.59
CA ARG A 591 14.99 -38.39 10.97
C ARG A 591 15.78 -39.08 9.86
N HIS A 592 15.69 -38.58 8.63
CA HIS A 592 16.40 -39.09 7.47
C HIS A 592 17.40 -38.06 6.92
N PRO A 593 18.41 -37.64 7.71
CA PRO A 593 19.35 -36.60 7.29
C PRO A 593 20.18 -37.01 6.06
N HIS A 594 20.33 -38.31 5.80
CA HIS A 594 21.02 -38.84 4.64
C HIS A 594 20.31 -38.56 3.30
N LEU A 595 19.03 -38.13 3.31
CA LEU A 595 18.29 -37.70 2.12
C LEU A 595 18.49 -36.20 1.83
N GLY A 596 18.96 -35.42 2.81
CA GLY A 596 19.12 -33.98 2.72
C GLY A 596 20.45 -33.54 2.12
N ILE A 597 20.57 -32.24 1.87
CA ILE A 597 21.79 -31.61 1.34
C ILE A 597 22.78 -31.37 2.50
N SER A 598 24.01 -31.83 2.33
CA SER A 598 25.11 -31.58 3.27
C SER A 598 25.57 -30.11 3.22
N LEU A 599 25.58 -29.45 4.37
CA LEU A 599 26.07 -28.09 4.53
C LEU A 599 27.58 -28.06 4.82
N PRO A 600 28.29 -26.94 4.57
CA PRO A 600 29.76 -26.85 4.76
C PRO A 600 30.27 -27.17 6.17
N HIS A 601 29.41 -27.13 7.20
CA HIS A 601 29.77 -27.45 8.59
C HIS A 601 29.37 -28.87 9.00
N GLY A 602 28.97 -29.73 8.06
CA GLY A 602 28.68 -31.15 8.28
C GLY A 602 27.25 -31.49 8.69
N GLU A 603 26.37 -30.52 8.95
CA GLU A 603 24.95 -30.80 9.16
C GLU A 603 24.22 -30.97 7.81
N SER A 604 23.12 -31.71 7.81
CA SER A 604 22.27 -31.89 6.62
C SER A 604 20.94 -31.15 6.76
N ILE A 605 20.45 -30.58 5.66
CA ILE A 605 19.14 -29.94 5.59
C ILE A 605 18.21 -30.69 4.63
N THR A 606 17.05 -31.11 5.12
CA THR A 606 16.09 -31.93 4.37
C THR A 606 14.88 -31.14 3.86
N SER A 607 14.50 -30.06 4.55
CA SER A 607 13.31 -29.28 4.18
C SER A 607 13.27 -27.90 4.83
N ILE A 608 12.57 -26.97 4.16
CA ILE A 608 12.21 -25.64 4.67
C ILE A 608 10.73 -25.35 4.42
N TYR A 609 10.11 -24.58 5.30
CA TYR A 609 8.66 -24.33 5.29
C TYR A 609 8.32 -22.87 5.55
N PHE A 610 7.39 -22.31 4.78
CA PHE A 610 6.76 -21.05 5.10
C PHE A 610 5.25 -21.25 5.15
N ALA A 611 4.79 -21.74 6.29
CA ALA A 611 3.44 -22.30 6.44
C ALA A 611 3.22 -23.44 5.43
N ASP A 612 2.27 -23.29 4.50
CA ASP A 612 1.95 -24.29 3.47
C ASP A 612 2.96 -24.32 2.32
N ASP A 613 3.63 -23.21 2.01
CA ASP A 613 4.71 -23.17 1.01
C ASP A 613 5.93 -23.95 1.53
N SER A 614 6.03 -25.23 1.15
CA SER A 614 7.04 -26.16 1.66
C SER A 614 8.03 -26.55 0.56
N THR A 615 9.29 -26.76 0.91
CA THR A 615 10.34 -27.15 -0.05
C THR A 615 11.18 -28.28 0.53
N LEU A 616 11.20 -29.40 -0.18
CA LEU A 616 12.13 -30.50 0.09
C LEU A 616 13.49 -30.17 -0.50
N LEU A 617 14.55 -30.50 0.22
CA LEU A 617 15.93 -30.30 -0.17
C LEU A 617 16.60 -31.66 -0.18
N SER A 618 17.00 -32.11 -1.37
CA SER A 618 17.41 -33.48 -1.63
C SER A 618 18.81 -33.52 -2.22
N LYS A 619 19.65 -34.47 -1.78
CA LYS A 619 21.02 -34.63 -2.31
C LYS A 619 21.10 -35.25 -3.71
N ASP A 620 20.04 -35.91 -4.14
CA ASP A 620 19.92 -36.58 -5.45
C ASP A 620 18.43 -36.86 -5.75
N LEU A 621 18.12 -37.32 -6.97
CA LEU A 621 16.76 -37.65 -7.39
C LEU A 621 16.13 -38.79 -6.56
N PRO A 622 16.82 -39.93 -6.29
CA PRO A 622 16.27 -40.98 -5.42
C PRO A 622 15.85 -40.45 -4.05
N SER A 623 16.66 -39.58 -3.45
CA SER A 623 16.34 -38.95 -2.17
C SER A 623 15.10 -38.05 -2.27
N ALA A 624 14.93 -37.33 -3.38
CA ALA A 624 13.73 -36.51 -3.61
C ALA A 624 12.45 -37.37 -3.71
N VAL A 625 12.54 -38.52 -4.37
CA VAL A 625 11.43 -39.49 -4.48
C VAL A 625 11.13 -40.11 -3.10
N GLU A 626 12.14 -40.50 -2.34
CA GLU A 626 11.95 -41.05 -0.99
C GLU A 626 11.34 -40.01 -0.03
N GLN A 627 11.78 -38.76 -0.10
CA GLN A 627 11.17 -37.66 0.68
C GLN A 627 9.70 -37.43 0.29
N LEU A 628 9.32 -37.59 -0.99
CA LEU A 628 7.91 -37.56 -1.39
C LEU A 628 7.11 -38.72 -0.78
N GLY A 629 7.69 -39.92 -0.68
CA GLY A 629 7.06 -41.04 0.04
C GLY A 629 6.78 -40.72 1.51
N ILE A 630 7.69 -40.01 2.19
CA ILE A 630 7.49 -39.51 3.56
C ILE A 630 6.34 -38.49 3.62
N VAL A 631 6.24 -37.59 2.62
CA VAL A 631 5.12 -36.64 2.51
C VAL A 631 3.79 -37.37 2.31
N GLU A 632 3.77 -38.42 1.50
CA GLU A 632 2.58 -39.24 1.26
C GLU A 632 2.12 -39.99 2.52
N GLU A 633 3.07 -40.53 3.31
CA GLU A 633 2.78 -41.14 4.62
C GLU A 633 2.11 -40.15 5.58
N PHE A 634 2.65 -38.93 5.67
CA PHE A 634 2.03 -37.86 6.45
C PHE A 634 0.64 -37.50 5.93
N CYS A 635 0.45 -37.39 4.61
CA CYS A 635 -0.85 -37.08 4.00
C CYS A 635 -1.91 -38.14 4.33
N ALA A 636 -1.52 -39.41 4.39
CA ALA A 636 -2.43 -40.53 4.66
C ALA A 636 -3.09 -40.47 6.04
N VAL A 637 -2.43 -39.90 7.06
CA VAL A 637 -2.96 -39.85 8.44
C VAL A 637 -3.41 -38.45 8.89
N SER A 638 -2.92 -37.39 8.24
CA SER A 638 -3.18 -36.00 8.63
C SER A 638 -4.37 -35.37 7.91
N GLY A 639 -4.81 -35.97 6.79
CA GLY A 639 -5.83 -35.40 5.90
C GLY A 639 -5.29 -34.34 4.93
N ALA A 640 -4.00 -34.00 5.00
CA ALA A 640 -3.33 -33.17 4.00
C ALA A 640 -3.38 -33.85 2.61
N ARG A 641 -3.36 -33.03 1.54
CA ARG A 641 -3.34 -33.54 0.17
C ARG A 641 -2.39 -32.74 -0.69
N LEU A 642 -1.47 -33.43 -1.34
CA LEU A 642 -0.55 -32.82 -2.30
C LEU A 642 -1.24 -32.59 -3.65
N ASN A 643 -0.93 -31.47 -4.29
CA ASN A 643 -1.30 -31.20 -5.66
C ASN A 643 -0.09 -31.48 -6.57
N GLN A 644 0.11 -32.75 -6.93
CA GLN A 644 1.30 -33.19 -7.67
C GLN A 644 1.53 -32.38 -8.96
N SER A 645 0.48 -32.02 -9.71
CA SER A 645 0.61 -31.23 -10.96
C SER A 645 1.11 -29.80 -10.76
N LYS A 646 1.05 -29.27 -9.53
CA LYS A 646 1.61 -27.94 -9.19
C LYS A 646 2.90 -28.02 -8.39
N CYS A 647 3.30 -29.21 -7.95
CA CYS A 647 4.62 -29.39 -7.37
C CYS A 647 5.66 -29.23 -8.48
N GLN A 648 6.77 -28.57 -8.18
CA GLN A 648 7.82 -28.28 -9.14
C GLN A 648 9.19 -28.61 -8.53
N THR A 649 10.06 -29.26 -9.29
CA THR A 649 11.40 -29.66 -8.86
C THR A 649 12.44 -28.85 -9.61
N LEU A 650 13.26 -28.11 -8.87
CA LEU A 650 14.34 -27.30 -9.40
C LEU A 650 15.67 -28.02 -9.23
N VAL A 651 16.42 -28.15 -10.33
CA VAL A 651 17.84 -28.53 -10.31
C VAL A 651 18.65 -27.37 -9.73
N LEU A 652 19.40 -27.63 -8.66
CA LEU A 652 20.19 -26.59 -7.98
C LEU A 652 21.56 -26.37 -8.61
N ASN A 653 22.15 -27.40 -9.22
CA ASN A 653 23.41 -27.29 -9.97
C ASN A 653 23.15 -26.57 -11.31
N GLY A 654 23.79 -25.42 -11.53
CA GLY A 654 23.72 -24.69 -12.80
C GLY A 654 24.51 -25.33 -13.96
N ASN A 655 25.34 -26.33 -13.66
CA ASN A 655 26.12 -27.06 -14.66
C ASN A 655 25.40 -28.32 -15.18
N LEU A 656 24.35 -28.78 -14.49
CA LEU A 656 23.55 -29.95 -14.88
C LEU A 656 22.32 -29.49 -15.68
N ASP A 657 22.20 -29.91 -16.93
CA ASP A 657 21.00 -29.58 -17.72
C ASP A 657 19.78 -30.33 -17.17
N PRO A 658 18.69 -29.65 -16.79
CA PRO A 658 17.40 -30.26 -16.48
C PRO A 658 16.89 -31.23 -17.55
N ALA A 659 17.28 -31.06 -18.82
CA ALA A 659 16.92 -32.00 -19.89
C ALA A 659 17.55 -33.39 -19.72
N ASP A 660 18.70 -33.48 -19.05
CA ASP A 660 19.41 -34.74 -18.76
C ASP A 660 18.90 -35.40 -17.46
N THR A 661 17.93 -34.77 -16.79
CA THR A 661 17.37 -35.22 -15.51
C THR A 661 16.04 -35.93 -15.72
N ASP A 662 16.00 -37.26 -15.56
CA ASP A 662 14.75 -38.02 -15.58
C ASP A 662 14.09 -38.06 -14.20
N GLY A 663 13.00 -37.30 -14.04
CA GLY A 663 12.19 -37.29 -12.81
C GLY A 663 11.37 -38.56 -12.58
N GLY A 664 11.51 -39.60 -13.43
CA GLY A 664 10.84 -40.89 -13.30
C GLY A 664 9.31 -40.81 -13.39
N GLY A 665 8.78 -39.73 -13.98
CA GLY A 665 7.34 -39.41 -14.01
C GLY A 665 6.73 -38.97 -12.67
N LEU A 666 7.50 -38.97 -11.58
CA LEU A 666 7.05 -38.60 -10.23
C LEU A 666 7.38 -37.13 -9.88
N LEU A 667 8.43 -36.59 -10.49
CA LEU A 667 8.92 -35.23 -10.27
C LEU A 667 8.71 -34.37 -11.51
N ASN A 668 8.13 -33.19 -11.33
CA ASN A 668 8.00 -32.20 -12.41
C ASN A 668 9.26 -31.33 -12.45
N ILE A 669 10.28 -31.79 -13.17
CA ILE A 669 11.53 -31.04 -13.35
C ILE A 669 11.24 -29.72 -14.10
N VAL A 670 11.69 -28.60 -13.55
CA VAL A 670 11.56 -27.28 -14.17
C VAL A 670 12.59 -27.14 -15.29
N PRO A 671 12.17 -26.88 -16.55
CA PRO A 671 13.11 -26.74 -17.67
C PRO A 671 14.02 -25.51 -17.54
N THR A 672 15.17 -25.57 -18.20
CA THR A 672 16.08 -24.42 -18.36
C THR A 672 15.35 -23.19 -18.88
N GLY A 673 15.62 -22.03 -18.27
CA GLY A 673 15.02 -20.74 -18.65
C GLY A 673 13.57 -20.54 -18.17
N GLN A 674 12.93 -21.53 -17.52
CA GLN A 674 11.61 -21.36 -16.93
C GLN A 674 11.68 -21.02 -15.43
N PRO A 675 10.91 -20.03 -14.96
CA PRO A 675 10.90 -19.66 -13.55
C PRO A 675 9.89 -20.44 -12.72
N VAL A 676 10.29 -20.91 -11.54
CA VAL A 676 9.43 -21.29 -10.42
C VAL A 676 9.29 -20.13 -9.44
N LYS A 677 8.07 -19.87 -8.98
CA LYS A 677 7.77 -18.78 -8.04
C LYS A 677 7.75 -19.31 -6.61
N TYR A 678 8.70 -18.87 -5.79
CA TYR A 678 8.77 -19.20 -4.36
C TYR A 678 8.78 -17.92 -3.51
N LEU A 679 7.83 -17.81 -2.57
CA LEU A 679 7.66 -16.65 -1.67
C LEU A 679 7.66 -15.27 -2.38
N GLY A 680 7.17 -15.23 -3.63
CA GLY A 680 7.09 -14.02 -4.43
C GLY A 680 8.35 -13.66 -5.23
N LEU A 681 9.38 -14.49 -5.21
CA LEU A 681 10.58 -14.38 -6.03
C LEU A 681 10.62 -15.51 -7.07
N LEU A 682 11.38 -15.30 -8.14
CA LEU A 682 11.52 -16.26 -9.22
C LEU A 682 12.89 -16.94 -9.12
N PHE A 683 12.88 -18.26 -9.17
CA PHE A 683 14.06 -19.11 -9.23
C PHE A 683 13.99 -19.96 -10.50
N GLY A 684 15.11 -20.46 -10.99
CA GLY A 684 15.12 -21.29 -12.18
C GLY A 684 16.54 -21.63 -12.58
N HIS A 685 16.67 -22.66 -13.41
CA HIS A 685 17.94 -23.06 -14.00
C HIS A 685 18.31 -22.09 -15.14
N ASN A 686 19.48 -21.47 -15.06
CA ASN A 686 20.01 -20.50 -16.03
C ASN A 686 19.01 -19.41 -16.48
N LEU A 687 18.27 -18.83 -15.53
CA LEU A 687 17.43 -17.67 -15.80
C LEU A 687 18.28 -16.43 -16.17
N PRO A 688 17.84 -15.59 -17.12
CA PRO A 688 18.52 -14.34 -17.40
C PRO A 688 18.57 -13.43 -16.16
N ALA A 689 19.74 -12.86 -15.87
CA ALA A 689 19.97 -12.09 -14.63
C ALA A 689 18.97 -10.94 -14.41
N ASP A 690 18.54 -10.26 -15.48
CA ASP A 690 17.61 -9.13 -15.42
C ASP A 690 16.13 -9.53 -15.57
N TYR A 691 15.81 -10.81 -15.78
CA TYR A 691 14.45 -11.27 -16.09
C TYR A 691 13.43 -10.78 -15.07
N GLN A 692 13.67 -11.07 -13.78
CA GLN A 692 12.75 -10.70 -12.71
C GLN A 692 12.74 -9.19 -12.45
N LEU A 693 13.86 -8.50 -12.63
CA LEU A 693 13.96 -7.05 -12.46
C LEU A 693 13.19 -6.29 -13.55
N ASN A 694 13.17 -6.82 -14.78
CA ASN A 694 12.38 -6.25 -15.88
C ASN A 694 10.88 -6.37 -15.60
N LEU A 695 10.40 -7.53 -15.16
CA LEU A 695 9.00 -7.72 -14.74
C LEU A 695 8.63 -6.79 -13.58
N LEU A 696 9.54 -6.62 -12.61
CA LEU A 696 9.35 -5.68 -11.51
C LEU A 696 9.27 -4.25 -12.01
N ASN A 697 10.17 -3.85 -12.91
CA ASN A 697 10.21 -2.52 -13.50
C ASN A 697 8.90 -2.20 -14.24
N GLU A 698 8.39 -3.11 -15.06
CA GLU A 698 7.11 -2.93 -15.75
C GLU A 698 5.95 -2.70 -14.78
N ARG A 699 5.85 -3.55 -13.74
CA ARG A 699 4.83 -3.41 -12.70
C ARG A 699 4.97 -2.10 -11.93
N PHE A 700 6.20 -1.68 -11.63
CA PHE A 700 6.49 -0.41 -10.97
C PHE A 700 6.06 0.77 -11.84
N MET A 701 6.37 0.77 -13.13
CA MET A 701 5.98 1.83 -14.07
C MET A 701 4.46 1.88 -14.28
N ALA A 702 3.81 0.74 -14.50
CA ALA A 702 2.35 0.65 -14.66
C ALA A 702 1.58 1.15 -13.42
N CYS A 703 2.18 1.02 -12.23
CA CYS A 703 1.59 1.50 -10.98
C CYS A 703 1.35 3.03 -11.00
N PHE A 704 2.21 3.81 -11.69
CA PHE A 704 2.03 5.26 -11.81
C PHE A 704 0.83 5.64 -12.66
N GLN A 705 0.56 4.91 -13.74
CA GLN A 705 -0.62 5.13 -14.56
C GLN A 705 -1.88 4.73 -13.79
N GLN A 706 -1.85 3.57 -13.12
CA GLN A 706 -3.00 3.06 -12.38
C GLN A 706 -3.37 3.93 -11.17
N TRP A 707 -2.39 4.35 -10.37
CA TRP A 707 -2.64 5.03 -9.09
C TRP A 707 -2.40 6.54 -9.15
N GLY A 708 -1.71 7.03 -10.17
CA GLY A 708 -1.25 8.42 -10.25
C GLY A 708 -2.37 9.44 -10.16
N CYS A 709 -3.56 9.10 -10.66
CA CYS A 709 -4.75 9.95 -10.65
C CYS A 709 -5.30 10.24 -9.25
N ARG A 710 -5.05 9.36 -8.25
CA ARG A 710 -5.61 9.48 -6.90
C ARG A 710 -5.09 10.65 -6.10
N ALA A 711 -3.85 11.09 -6.36
CA ALA A 711 -3.20 12.13 -5.59
C ALA A 711 -2.97 13.41 -6.40
N ARG A 712 -3.33 14.53 -5.80
CA ARG A 712 -3.22 15.88 -6.35
C ARG A 712 -2.11 16.70 -5.66
N THR A 713 -1.96 16.61 -4.34
CA THR A 713 -0.92 17.36 -3.60
C THR A 713 0.44 16.65 -3.61
N LEU A 714 1.53 17.37 -3.30
CA LEU A 714 2.86 16.78 -3.09
C LEU A 714 2.82 15.72 -1.98
N GLN A 715 2.11 16.03 -0.89
CA GLN A 715 2.00 15.13 0.25
C GLN A 715 1.26 13.84 -0.13
N GLY A 716 0.13 13.97 -0.84
CA GLY A 716 -0.64 12.82 -1.31
C GLY A 716 0.16 11.94 -2.27
N ARG A 717 0.90 12.55 -3.22
CA ARG A 717 1.74 11.81 -4.17
C ARG A 717 2.88 11.09 -3.46
N ARG A 718 3.53 11.75 -2.50
CA ARG A 718 4.57 11.11 -1.66
C ARG A 718 4.00 9.98 -0.81
N LEU A 719 2.80 10.14 -0.26
CA LEU A 719 2.13 9.09 0.52
C LEU A 719 1.83 7.86 -0.35
N LEU A 720 1.25 8.08 -1.53
CA LEU A 720 0.91 7.03 -2.47
C LEU A 720 2.16 6.34 -3.02
N ALA A 721 3.20 7.10 -3.33
CA ALA A 721 4.47 6.57 -3.77
C ALA A 721 5.14 5.68 -2.71
N ASN A 722 5.18 6.12 -1.45
CA ASN A 722 5.74 5.31 -0.36
C ASN A 722 4.93 4.05 -0.06
N THR A 723 3.60 4.17 -0.04
CA THR A 723 2.73 3.10 0.47
C THR A 723 2.40 2.07 -0.60
N VAL A 724 2.29 2.49 -1.87
CA VAL A 724 1.87 1.63 -2.98
C VAL A 724 3.03 1.38 -3.94
N MET A 725 3.56 2.42 -4.58
CA MET A 725 4.53 2.24 -5.69
C MET A 725 5.85 1.62 -5.23
N LEU A 726 6.53 2.22 -4.25
CA LEU A 726 7.82 1.76 -3.75
C LEU A 726 7.72 0.43 -2.99
N SER A 727 6.55 0.15 -2.40
CA SER A 727 6.33 -1.13 -1.70
C SER A 727 6.50 -2.35 -2.61
N LEU A 728 6.26 -2.19 -3.92
CA LEU A 728 6.47 -3.23 -4.93
C LEU A 728 7.94 -3.63 -5.05
N LEU A 729 8.86 -2.69 -4.84
CA LEU A 729 10.29 -2.91 -5.04
C LEU A 729 10.90 -3.69 -3.87
N TRP A 730 10.55 -3.32 -2.63
CA TRP A 730 11.34 -3.67 -1.46
C TRP A 730 11.50 -5.16 -1.18
N HIS A 731 10.48 -5.97 -1.50
CA HIS A 731 10.57 -7.42 -1.35
C HIS A 731 11.60 -8.03 -2.30
N VAL A 732 11.59 -7.59 -3.56
CA VAL A 732 12.49 -8.13 -4.60
C VAL A 732 13.91 -7.58 -4.43
N THR A 733 14.05 -6.28 -4.17
CA THR A 733 15.38 -5.66 -4.04
C THR A 733 16.13 -6.14 -2.81
N MET A 734 15.48 -6.73 -1.80
CA MET A 734 16.16 -7.40 -0.68
C MET A 734 17.00 -8.59 -1.14
N ALA A 735 16.52 -9.34 -2.14
CA ALA A 735 17.07 -10.63 -2.55
C ALA A 735 17.86 -10.60 -3.87
N LEU A 736 17.77 -9.51 -4.63
CA LEU A 736 18.47 -9.37 -5.91
C LEU A 736 19.35 -8.12 -5.94
N PRO A 737 20.55 -8.19 -6.56
CA PRO A 737 21.32 -7.00 -6.91
C PRO A 737 20.53 -6.18 -7.93
N VAL A 738 20.63 -4.85 -7.89
CA VAL A 738 19.90 -3.97 -8.81
C VAL A 738 20.90 -3.11 -9.58
N PRO A 739 20.90 -3.14 -10.92
CA PRO A 739 21.78 -2.30 -11.71
C PRO A 739 21.60 -0.81 -11.40
N PRO A 740 22.68 -0.01 -11.29
CA PRO A 740 22.59 1.42 -11.00
C PRO A 740 21.70 2.20 -11.97
N ALA A 741 21.72 1.84 -13.27
CA ALA A 741 20.87 2.44 -14.29
C ALA A 741 19.37 2.26 -14.01
N MET A 742 18.97 1.10 -13.46
CA MET A 742 17.59 0.83 -13.09
C MET A 742 17.17 1.63 -11.85
N VAL A 743 18.06 1.73 -10.85
CA VAL A 743 17.83 2.57 -9.66
C VAL A 743 17.63 4.03 -10.06
N GLN A 744 18.46 4.54 -10.98
CA GLN A 744 18.32 5.89 -11.53
C GLN A 744 16.99 6.09 -12.26
N ARG A 745 16.56 5.10 -13.07
CA ARG A 745 15.27 5.12 -13.76
C ARG A 745 14.09 5.18 -12.79
N TRP A 746 14.12 4.36 -11.74
CA TRP A 746 13.09 4.37 -10.69
C TRP A 746 13.07 5.68 -9.91
N GLN A 747 14.24 6.20 -9.53
CA GLN A 747 14.36 7.49 -8.85
C GLN A 747 13.84 8.64 -9.72
N ALA A 748 14.16 8.65 -11.01
CA ALA A 748 13.69 9.65 -11.95
C ALA A 748 12.16 9.62 -12.08
N MET A 749 11.56 8.44 -12.27
CA MET A 749 10.10 8.31 -12.37
C MET A 749 9.41 8.77 -11.07
N LEU A 750 9.95 8.37 -9.91
CA LEU A 750 9.46 8.78 -8.61
C LEU A 750 9.49 10.31 -8.44
N SER A 751 10.61 10.95 -8.78
CA SER A 751 10.76 12.41 -8.69
C SER A 751 9.82 13.14 -9.64
N ARG A 752 9.66 12.66 -10.89
CA ARG A 752 8.72 13.22 -11.87
C ARG A 752 7.27 13.12 -11.40
N TYR A 753 6.88 12.00 -10.80
CA TYR A 753 5.55 11.84 -10.25
C TYR A 753 5.32 12.74 -9.04
N ILE A 754 6.19 12.65 -8.02
CA ILE A 754 5.98 13.39 -6.77
C ILE A 754 6.02 14.89 -7.05
N LEU A 755 6.97 15.39 -7.83
CA LEU A 755 7.14 16.83 -8.02
C LEU A 755 6.28 17.39 -9.18
N GLY A 756 6.11 16.63 -10.26
CA GLY A 756 5.45 17.08 -11.50
C GLY A 756 4.12 16.42 -11.84
N ARG A 757 3.62 15.47 -11.02
CA ARG A 757 2.43 14.63 -11.30
C ARG A 757 2.53 13.85 -12.62
N LYS A 758 3.74 13.64 -13.13
CA LYS A 758 3.96 12.88 -14.35
C LYS A 758 3.77 11.40 -14.08
N THR A 759 3.09 10.70 -14.98
CA THR A 759 2.75 9.28 -14.81
C THR A 759 3.40 8.42 -15.89
N VAL A 760 4.00 9.03 -16.91
CA VAL A 760 4.70 8.36 -18.00
C VAL A 760 6.20 8.65 -17.92
N PRO A 761 7.08 7.65 -18.14
CA PRO A 761 8.53 7.86 -18.12
C PRO A 761 9.07 8.82 -19.17
N THR A 762 8.37 9.05 -20.27
CA THR A 762 8.78 9.96 -21.36
C THR A 762 8.36 11.42 -21.09
N ASP A 763 7.55 11.67 -20.06
CA ASP A 763 7.10 13.02 -19.72
C ASP A 763 8.29 13.93 -19.39
N ARG A 764 8.40 15.05 -20.11
CA ARG A 764 9.38 16.09 -19.81
C ARG A 764 9.02 16.76 -18.48
N TYR A 765 10.03 16.92 -17.63
CA TYR A 765 9.90 17.58 -16.34
C TYR A 765 11.21 18.25 -15.93
N ARG A 766 11.14 19.52 -15.55
CA ARG A 766 12.26 20.28 -14.98
C ARG A 766 11.93 20.62 -13.52
N PRO A 767 12.67 20.10 -12.54
CA PRO A 767 12.44 20.45 -11.14
C PRO A 767 12.80 21.91 -10.88
N LEU A 768 11.91 22.63 -10.19
CA LEU A 768 12.14 24.02 -9.77
C LEU A 768 12.86 24.12 -8.42
N LEU A 769 12.93 23.01 -7.68
CA LEU A 769 13.64 22.90 -6.42
C LEU A 769 14.99 22.18 -6.66
N PRO A 770 16.10 22.61 -6.04
CA PRO A 770 17.37 21.89 -6.10
C PRO A 770 17.23 20.43 -5.65
N THR A 771 17.91 19.51 -6.33
CA THR A 771 17.86 18.06 -6.08
C THR A 771 18.20 17.68 -4.64
N THR A 772 19.07 18.44 -3.99
CA THR A 772 19.50 18.23 -2.60
C THR A 772 18.35 18.38 -1.60
N LEU A 773 17.44 19.34 -1.84
CA LEU A 773 16.23 19.56 -1.05
C LEU A 773 15.09 18.60 -1.41
N HIS A 774 15.25 17.73 -2.43
CA HIS A 774 14.24 16.71 -2.70
C HIS A 774 14.22 15.70 -1.55
N TYR A 775 15.38 15.20 -1.14
CA TYR A 775 15.52 14.07 -0.23
C TYR A 775 15.51 14.44 1.26
N ASP A 776 15.96 15.64 1.62
CA ASP A 776 16.08 16.02 3.03
C ASP A 776 14.70 16.02 3.72
N HIS A 777 14.57 15.21 4.78
CA HIS A 777 13.31 15.09 5.52
C HIS A 777 13.01 16.29 6.41
N LYS A 778 14.03 17.00 6.90
CA LYS A 778 13.92 18.13 7.82
C LYS A 778 13.77 19.46 7.08
N LEU A 779 14.64 19.71 6.10
CA LEU A 779 14.70 20.96 5.32
C LEU A 779 13.89 20.86 4.02
N GLY A 780 13.92 19.70 3.37
CA GLY A 780 13.44 19.52 2.01
C GLY A 780 12.00 19.01 1.89
N LEU A 781 11.75 18.17 0.90
CA LEU A 781 10.45 17.52 0.66
C LEU A 781 10.40 16.09 1.22
N GLY A 782 11.53 15.52 1.63
CA GLY A 782 11.64 14.15 2.14
C GLY A 782 11.21 13.11 1.11
N LEU A 783 11.58 13.29 -0.16
CA LEU A 783 11.41 12.28 -1.19
C LEU A 783 12.25 11.04 -0.81
N PRO A 784 11.71 9.83 -0.98
CA PRO A 784 12.49 8.61 -0.77
C PRO A 784 13.68 8.55 -1.74
N HIS A 785 14.87 8.30 -1.20
CA HIS A 785 16.06 8.01 -1.99
C HIS A 785 16.21 6.50 -2.16
N VAL A 786 15.92 5.99 -3.36
CA VAL A 786 15.85 4.55 -3.65
C VAL A 786 17.18 3.85 -3.38
N ALA A 787 18.30 4.45 -3.79
CA ALA A 787 19.64 3.89 -3.57
C ALA A 787 19.99 3.76 -2.08
N SER A 788 19.69 4.77 -1.25
CA SER A 788 19.89 4.69 0.21
C SER A 788 19.06 3.57 0.83
N ARG A 789 17.84 3.34 0.32
CA ARG A 789 16.97 2.28 0.82
C ARG A 789 17.54 0.89 0.49
N ILE A 790 18.01 0.69 -0.74
CA ILE A 790 18.67 -0.57 -1.16
C ILE A 790 19.95 -0.78 -0.35
N ARG A 791 20.81 0.25 -0.17
CA ARG A 791 21.98 0.13 0.71
C ARG A 791 21.60 -0.28 2.13
N SER A 792 20.53 0.28 2.70
CA SER A 792 20.05 -0.12 4.02
C SER A 792 19.62 -1.60 4.08
N GLN A 793 19.07 -2.14 2.99
CA GLN A 793 18.73 -3.57 2.89
C GLN A 793 20.00 -4.43 2.89
N ARG A 794 21.04 -4.04 2.13
CA ARG A 794 22.34 -4.72 2.10
C ARG A 794 23.03 -4.74 3.44
N LEU A 795 23.08 -3.60 4.12
CA LEU A 795 23.69 -3.49 5.44
C LEU A 795 22.93 -4.30 6.50
N GLN A 796 21.59 -4.33 6.44
CA GLN A 796 20.80 -5.18 7.32
C GLN A 796 21.01 -6.67 7.01
N LEU A 797 21.16 -7.06 5.75
CA LEU A 797 21.49 -8.43 5.37
C LEU A 797 22.88 -8.83 5.90
N LEU A 798 23.85 -7.91 5.85
CA LEU A 798 25.18 -8.09 6.44
C LEU A 798 25.13 -8.26 7.96
N GLN A 799 24.36 -7.45 8.70
CA GLN A 799 24.19 -7.63 10.14
C GLN A 799 23.73 -9.05 10.50
N ARG A 800 22.83 -9.61 9.68
CA ARG A 800 22.35 -10.99 9.87
C ARG A 800 23.42 -12.02 9.54
N ALA A 801 24.15 -11.80 8.44
CA ALA A 801 25.29 -12.65 8.13
C ALA A 801 26.32 -12.64 9.25
N MET A 802 26.46 -11.54 10.01
CA MET A 802 27.39 -11.40 11.12
C MET A 802 26.86 -11.88 12.49
N THR A 803 25.61 -12.36 12.58
CA THR A 803 25.04 -12.81 13.85
C THR A 803 25.81 -14.00 14.43
N GLN A 804 26.23 -13.87 15.69
CA GLN A 804 27.12 -14.83 16.37
C GLN A 804 26.39 -15.80 17.30
N SER A 805 25.22 -15.41 17.84
CA SER A 805 24.38 -16.26 18.68
C SER A 805 24.06 -17.55 17.93
N THR A 806 24.42 -18.70 18.50
CA THR A 806 24.12 -20.01 17.91
C THR A 806 22.61 -20.25 17.80
N ALA A 807 21.82 -19.70 18.73
CA ALA A 807 20.37 -19.77 18.72
C ALA A 807 19.73 -18.93 17.59
N ASP A 808 20.34 -17.79 17.24
CA ASP A 808 19.81 -16.85 16.25
C ASP A 808 20.53 -16.89 14.89
N ARG A 809 21.51 -17.79 14.75
CA ARG A 809 22.32 -17.93 13.55
C ARG A 809 21.43 -18.32 12.35
N PRO A 810 21.43 -17.55 11.25
CA PRO A 810 20.69 -17.95 10.07
C PRO A 810 21.28 -19.24 9.46
N LEU A 811 20.42 -20.20 9.12
CA LEU A 811 20.83 -21.50 8.56
C LEU A 811 21.64 -21.36 7.26
N TRP A 812 21.44 -20.28 6.49
CA TRP A 812 22.15 -20.02 5.23
C TRP A 812 23.54 -19.38 5.44
N GLN A 813 23.88 -18.91 6.64
CA GLN A 813 25.14 -18.20 6.90
C GLN A 813 26.38 -19.02 6.52
N PRO A 814 26.50 -20.32 6.84
CA PRO A 814 27.67 -21.12 6.48
C PRO A 814 27.88 -21.21 4.96
N LEU A 815 26.81 -21.34 4.18
CA LEU A 815 26.87 -21.37 2.71
C LEU A 815 27.42 -20.05 2.15
N VAL A 816 27.05 -18.92 2.75
CA VAL A 816 27.55 -17.60 2.37
C VAL A 816 29.01 -17.42 2.78
N LEU A 817 29.39 -17.82 3.99
CA LEU A 817 30.78 -17.75 4.43
C LEU A 817 31.70 -18.62 3.55
N ARG A 818 31.21 -19.78 3.09
CA ARG A 818 31.92 -20.64 2.14
C ARG A 818 32.24 -19.93 0.81
N GLN A 819 31.34 -19.05 0.33
CA GLN A 819 31.60 -18.23 -0.87
C GLN A 819 32.78 -17.27 -0.64
N PHE A 820 32.80 -16.58 0.50
CA PHE A 820 33.88 -15.66 0.84
C PHE A 820 35.20 -16.38 1.13
N GLU A 821 35.16 -17.58 1.72
CA GLU A 821 36.32 -18.46 1.86
C GLU A 821 36.95 -18.78 0.50
N ARG A 822 36.14 -19.28 -0.45
CA ARG A 822 36.62 -19.58 -1.81
C ARG A 822 37.15 -18.33 -2.51
N SER A 823 36.46 -17.20 -2.39
CA SER A 823 36.90 -15.93 -2.99
C SER A 823 38.23 -15.42 -2.45
N MET A 824 38.45 -15.51 -1.14
CA MET A 824 39.69 -15.06 -0.49
C MET A 824 40.84 -16.08 -0.58
N GLY A 825 40.53 -17.36 -0.74
CA GLY A 825 41.52 -18.44 -0.78
C GLY A 825 42.46 -18.40 0.42
N GLN A 826 43.76 -18.31 0.18
CA GLN A 826 44.79 -18.31 1.22
C GLN A 826 44.75 -17.10 2.18
N LEU A 827 44.02 -16.02 1.81
CA LEU A 827 43.80 -14.86 2.67
C LEU A 827 42.71 -15.09 3.72
N TYR A 828 41.86 -16.11 3.57
CA TYR A 828 40.76 -16.37 4.50
C TYR A 828 41.27 -16.83 5.86
N ARG A 829 40.65 -16.31 6.94
CA ARG A 829 40.89 -16.73 8.32
C ARG A 829 39.59 -17.25 8.92
N ALA A 830 39.53 -18.54 9.24
CA ALA A 830 38.37 -19.13 9.89
C ALA A 830 38.05 -18.49 11.27
N SER A 831 39.08 -17.99 11.97
CA SER A 831 38.92 -17.25 13.23
C SER A 831 38.34 -15.84 13.04
N ASN A 832 38.48 -15.24 11.85
CA ASN A 832 38.04 -13.89 11.51
C ASN A 832 37.34 -13.89 10.12
N PRO A 833 36.18 -14.55 10.00
CA PRO A 833 35.54 -14.81 8.70
C PRO A 833 35.08 -13.54 7.97
N TYR A 834 35.05 -12.39 8.64
CA TYR A 834 34.59 -11.11 8.10
C TYR A 834 35.72 -10.15 7.69
N ASP A 835 36.98 -10.61 7.66
CA ASP A 835 38.12 -9.78 7.23
C ASP A 835 37.94 -9.15 5.85
N PHE A 836 37.20 -9.82 4.97
CA PHE A 836 36.90 -9.31 3.62
C PHE A 836 36.25 -7.92 3.65
N LEU A 837 35.55 -7.57 4.74
CA LEU A 837 34.89 -6.29 4.93
C LEU A 837 35.88 -5.11 5.04
N LEU A 838 37.17 -5.36 5.22
CA LEU A 838 38.25 -4.35 5.19
C LEU A 838 38.82 -4.14 3.78
N TYR A 839 38.46 -5.01 2.84
CA TYR A 839 38.91 -4.96 1.45
C TYR A 839 37.83 -4.34 0.55
N HIS A 840 38.25 -3.90 -0.63
CA HIS A 840 37.34 -3.46 -1.69
C HIS A 840 37.19 -4.56 -2.76
N PRO A 841 35.96 -4.99 -3.11
CA PRO A 841 35.71 -6.04 -4.10
C PRO A 841 35.88 -5.52 -5.54
N HIS A 842 37.12 -5.29 -5.96
CA HIS A 842 37.40 -4.78 -7.30
C HIS A 842 37.37 -5.91 -8.35
N PRO A 843 36.60 -5.79 -9.47
CA PRO A 843 36.50 -6.82 -10.51
C PRO A 843 37.84 -7.24 -11.13
N SER A 844 38.81 -6.33 -11.24
CA SER A 844 40.15 -6.63 -11.77
C SER A 844 41.15 -7.11 -10.71
N SER A 845 40.70 -7.36 -9.48
CA SER A 845 41.58 -7.85 -8.41
C SER A 845 42.22 -9.18 -8.83
N LYS A 846 43.55 -9.23 -8.79
CA LYS A 846 44.31 -10.47 -9.01
C LYS A 846 44.48 -11.28 -7.73
N TRP A 847 43.92 -10.79 -6.62
CA TRP A 847 44.01 -11.40 -5.30
C TRP A 847 42.71 -12.08 -4.86
N LEU A 848 41.56 -11.57 -5.29
CA LEU A 848 40.23 -12.07 -4.95
C LEU A 848 39.59 -12.75 -6.16
N MET A 849 38.98 -13.91 -5.95
CA MET A 849 38.22 -14.64 -6.97
C MET A 849 36.74 -14.26 -6.82
N LEU A 850 36.34 -13.09 -7.35
CA LEU A 850 34.99 -12.56 -7.12
C LEU A 850 33.89 -13.38 -7.81
N TRP A 851 34.22 -14.15 -8.84
CA TRP A 851 33.27 -15.08 -9.49
C TRP A 851 32.83 -16.23 -8.57
N GLU A 852 33.55 -16.50 -7.47
CA GLU A 852 33.16 -17.48 -6.45
C GLU A 852 32.01 -16.99 -5.56
N VAL A 853 31.66 -15.70 -5.62
CA VAL A 853 30.66 -15.06 -4.75
C VAL A 853 29.42 -14.73 -5.55
N HIS A 854 28.25 -15.09 -5.01
CA HIS A 854 26.98 -14.76 -5.65
C HIS A 854 26.82 -13.23 -5.82
N PRO A 855 26.30 -12.73 -6.96
CA PRO A 855 26.22 -11.28 -7.26
C PRO A 855 25.56 -10.41 -6.18
N LEU A 856 24.54 -10.95 -5.46
CA LEU A 856 23.93 -10.24 -4.32
C LEU A 856 24.97 -9.92 -3.22
N TRP A 857 25.85 -10.86 -2.89
CA TRP A 857 26.85 -10.71 -1.83
C TRP A 857 28.02 -9.83 -2.28
N ILE A 858 28.33 -9.81 -3.59
CA ILE A 858 29.23 -8.79 -4.16
C ILE A 858 28.63 -7.39 -3.99
N ASP A 859 27.32 -7.20 -4.25
CA ASP A 859 26.64 -5.92 -4.01
C ASP A 859 26.64 -5.56 -2.52
N VAL A 860 26.38 -6.51 -1.60
CA VAL A 860 26.50 -6.29 -0.15
C VAL A 860 27.91 -5.80 0.23
N TRP A 861 28.94 -6.51 -0.23
CA TRP A 861 30.33 -6.15 0.03
C TRP A 861 30.69 -4.78 -0.57
N SER A 862 30.23 -4.51 -1.79
CA SER A 862 30.45 -3.23 -2.48
C SER A 862 29.80 -2.07 -1.71
N GLN A 863 28.54 -2.21 -1.30
CA GLN A 863 27.83 -1.20 -0.51
C GLN A 863 28.49 -0.95 0.86
N TRP A 864 28.99 -1.99 1.51
CA TRP A 864 29.77 -1.85 2.74
C TRP A 864 31.07 -1.08 2.48
N SER A 865 31.84 -1.49 1.48
CA SER A 865 33.14 -0.87 1.15
C SER A 865 33.02 0.59 0.72
N ALA A 866 31.90 0.97 0.08
CA ALA A 866 31.59 2.35 -0.29
C ALA A 866 31.26 3.25 0.90
N THR A 867 31.09 2.68 2.09
CA THR A 867 30.90 3.43 3.33
C THR A 867 32.28 3.85 3.88
N PRO A 868 32.51 5.13 4.23
CA PRO A 868 33.77 5.57 4.82
C PRO A 868 34.19 4.72 6.02
N ILE A 869 35.48 4.36 6.11
CA ILE A 869 35.99 3.43 7.13
C ILE A 869 35.77 3.95 8.56
N ASN A 870 35.85 5.27 8.78
CA ASN A 870 35.59 5.93 10.05
C ASN A 870 34.11 5.86 10.49
N LEU A 871 33.17 5.60 9.58
CA LEU A 871 31.77 5.37 9.94
C LEU A 871 31.48 3.89 10.21
N ARG A 872 32.27 2.98 9.64
CA ARG A 872 32.23 1.53 9.87
C ARG A 872 32.90 1.14 11.19
N MET A 873 33.96 1.87 11.56
CA MET A 873 34.76 1.70 12.78
C MET A 873 34.73 3.02 13.54
N GLN A 874 33.73 3.21 14.40
CA GLN A 874 33.49 4.50 15.07
C GLN A 874 34.29 4.64 16.37
N LEU A 875 34.84 3.54 16.89
CA LEU A 875 35.66 3.52 18.08
C LEU A 875 37.15 3.43 17.70
N PRO A 876 38.05 4.09 18.46
CA PRO A 876 39.48 3.86 18.35
C PRO A 876 39.80 2.38 18.54
N LEU A 877 40.70 1.85 17.71
CA LEU A 877 41.13 0.46 17.83
C LEU A 877 42.19 0.31 18.92
N THR A 878 42.15 -0.81 19.63
CA THR A 878 43.22 -1.17 20.55
C THR A 878 44.49 -1.56 19.78
N PRO A 879 45.66 -1.53 20.44
CA PRO A 879 46.90 -1.98 19.81
C PRO A 879 46.82 -3.45 19.38
N ALA A 880 46.19 -4.30 20.20
CA ALA A 880 45.91 -5.69 19.89
C ALA A 880 45.07 -5.85 18.62
N THR A 881 43.94 -5.15 18.53
CA THR A 881 43.04 -5.23 17.38
C THR A 881 43.73 -4.76 16.10
N THR A 882 44.50 -3.67 16.17
CA THR A 882 45.20 -3.09 15.02
C THR A 882 46.26 -4.05 14.46
N MET A 883 47.03 -4.72 15.32
CA MET A 883 48.03 -5.72 14.92
C MET A 883 47.42 -6.97 14.27
N HIS A 884 46.16 -7.29 14.58
CA HIS A 884 45.43 -8.44 14.04
C HIS A 884 44.64 -8.14 12.76
N LEU A 885 44.57 -6.88 12.32
CA LEU A 885 43.93 -6.53 11.06
C LEU A 885 44.68 -7.15 9.87
N PRO A 886 43.96 -7.60 8.83
CA PRO A 886 44.59 -8.11 7.62
C PRO A 886 45.42 -7.03 6.92
N VAL A 887 46.59 -7.41 6.39
CA VAL A 887 47.55 -6.43 5.81
C VAL A 887 47.60 -6.40 4.28
N TRP A 888 47.08 -7.44 3.61
CA TRP A 888 47.30 -7.63 2.18
C TRP A 888 46.49 -6.66 1.31
N LEU A 889 45.19 -6.54 1.58
CA LEU A 889 44.23 -5.77 0.76
C LEU A 889 43.46 -4.72 1.56
N THR A 890 43.93 -4.38 2.77
CA THR A 890 43.27 -3.44 3.66
C THR A 890 43.17 -2.03 3.06
N THR A 891 42.08 -1.35 3.42
CA THR A 891 41.82 0.05 3.10
C THR A 891 41.94 0.96 4.32
N TYR A 892 42.35 0.41 5.47
CA TYR A 892 42.52 1.16 6.71
C TYR A 892 43.94 1.75 6.79
N GLU A 893 44.03 3.08 6.75
CA GLU A 893 45.28 3.84 6.60
C GLU A 893 46.38 3.45 7.61
N PRO A 894 46.10 3.25 8.92
CA PRO A 894 47.14 2.81 9.87
C PRO A 894 47.78 1.45 9.56
N THR A 895 47.14 0.65 8.70
CA THR A 895 47.65 -0.63 8.21
C THR A 895 48.07 -0.56 6.74
N MET A 896 48.47 0.62 6.28
CA MET A 896 49.03 0.86 4.95
C MET A 896 50.39 1.55 5.11
N ALA A 897 51.26 1.48 4.11
CA ALA A 897 52.49 2.26 4.07
C ALA A 897 52.56 3.05 2.76
N ASN A 898 52.89 4.33 2.83
CA ASN A 898 52.84 5.26 1.70
C ASN A 898 51.47 5.28 0.99
N GLY A 899 50.38 5.16 1.74
CA GLY A 899 49.02 5.09 1.19
C GLY A 899 48.74 3.81 0.36
N MET A 900 49.58 2.78 0.47
CA MET A 900 49.45 1.51 -0.26
C MET A 900 49.36 0.30 0.67
N CYS A 901 48.49 -0.65 0.32
CA CYS A 901 48.43 -1.97 0.96
C CYS A 901 49.58 -2.88 0.48
N ALA A 902 49.85 -3.98 1.19
CA ALA A 902 50.96 -4.87 0.82
C ALA A 902 50.80 -5.52 -0.56
N ALA A 903 49.57 -5.76 -1.02
CA ALA A 903 49.31 -6.28 -2.36
C ALA A 903 49.72 -5.30 -3.48
N SER A 904 49.67 -3.99 -3.22
CA SER A 904 49.95 -2.95 -4.23
C SER A 904 51.42 -2.92 -4.67
N VAL A 905 52.36 -3.34 -3.81
CA VAL A 905 53.79 -3.42 -4.13
C VAL A 905 54.18 -4.72 -4.86
N VAL A 906 53.22 -5.61 -5.11
CA VAL A 906 53.43 -6.92 -5.75
C VAL A 906 52.98 -6.90 -7.22
N HIS A 907 53.92 -6.56 -8.11
CA HIS A 907 53.62 -6.34 -9.52
C HIS A 907 53.70 -7.61 -10.40
N SER A 908 54.62 -8.53 -10.10
CA SER A 908 54.85 -9.72 -10.94
C SER A 908 53.93 -10.89 -10.56
N SER A 909 53.62 -11.76 -11.53
CA SER A 909 52.84 -12.98 -11.30
C SER A 909 53.54 -13.99 -10.35
N PRO A 910 54.84 -14.30 -10.53
CA PRO A 910 55.56 -15.21 -9.62
C PRO A 910 55.60 -14.70 -8.17
N THR A 911 55.94 -13.42 -7.96
CA THR A 911 55.98 -12.83 -6.62
C THR A 911 54.59 -12.80 -5.99
N ARG A 912 53.52 -12.58 -6.76
CA ARG A 912 52.13 -12.67 -6.24
C ARG A 912 51.77 -14.06 -5.78
N ARG A 913 52.11 -15.10 -6.54
CA ARG A 913 51.87 -16.49 -6.13
C ARG A 913 52.64 -16.80 -4.85
N TRP A 914 53.93 -16.45 -4.79
CA TRP A 914 54.74 -16.58 -3.59
C TRP A 914 54.11 -15.88 -2.38
N CYS A 915 53.62 -14.64 -2.53
CA CYS A 915 52.95 -13.93 -1.44
C CYS A 915 51.63 -14.55 -1.01
N LYS A 916 50.78 -15.01 -1.96
CA LYS A 916 49.50 -15.65 -1.63
C LYS A 916 49.71 -16.93 -0.82
N HIS A 917 50.66 -17.77 -1.21
CA HIS A 917 51.00 -18.97 -0.47
C HIS A 917 51.72 -18.65 0.84
N GLY A 918 52.58 -17.62 0.88
CA GLY A 918 53.20 -17.15 2.12
C GLY A 918 52.17 -16.64 3.13
N ALA A 919 51.09 -16.00 2.69
CA ALA A 919 49.97 -15.64 3.57
C ALA A 919 49.32 -16.87 4.24
N ALA A 920 49.34 -18.04 3.57
CA ALA A 920 48.87 -19.30 4.15
C ALA A 920 49.74 -19.80 5.31
N ASN A 921 51.02 -19.42 5.34
CA ASN A 921 51.96 -19.71 6.43
C ASN A 921 51.76 -18.83 7.67
N ARG A 922 50.51 -18.46 7.96
CA ARG A 922 50.16 -17.52 9.04
C ARG A 922 50.89 -16.18 8.87
N LEU A 923 50.80 -15.56 7.70
CA LEU A 923 51.33 -14.20 7.48
C LEU A 923 50.22 -13.32 6.90
N ARG A 924 49.11 -13.23 7.64
CA ARG A 924 47.90 -12.53 7.19
C ARG A 924 47.71 -11.18 7.88
N CYS A 925 48.23 -11.04 9.10
CA CYS A 925 48.33 -9.78 9.84
C CYS A 925 49.74 -9.55 10.40
N LEU A 926 50.00 -8.37 10.98
CA LEU A 926 51.30 -8.06 11.59
C LEU A 926 51.57 -8.90 12.84
N ALA A 927 50.54 -9.19 13.64
CA ALA A 927 50.67 -10.04 14.82
C ALA A 927 51.21 -11.44 14.48
N ASP A 928 50.71 -12.05 13.38
CA ASP A 928 51.17 -13.37 12.98
C ASP A 928 52.67 -13.39 12.66
N VAL A 929 53.20 -12.30 12.08
CA VAL A 929 54.62 -12.16 11.73
C VAL A 929 55.50 -12.12 12.98
N VAL A 930 55.06 -11.45 14.04
CA VAL A 930 55.81 -11.34 15.31
C VAL A 930 55.69 -12.63 16.14
N ALA A 931 54.53 -13.30 16.09
CA ALA A 931 54.23 -14.46 16.92
C ALA A 931 55.21 -15.64 16.73
N VAL A 932 55.82 -15.79 15.55
CA VAL A 932 56.74 -16.89 15.26
C VAL A 932 58.07 -16.79 16.02
N HIS A 933 58.62 -15.57 16.13
CA HIS A 933 59.94 -15.35 16.75
C HIS A 933 59.88 -14.59 18.08
N GLY A 934 58.69 -14.16 18.52
CA GLY A 934 58.52 -13.24 19.66
C GLY A 934 59.11 -11.85 19.42
N ARG A 935 59.52 -11.54 18.18
CA ARG A 935 60.07 -10.25 17.73
C ARG A 935 59.81 -10.07 16.24
N TRP A 936 59.98 -8.85 15.73
CA TRP A 936 59.96 -8.63 14.28
C TRP A 936 61.14 -9.40 13.63
N PRO A 937 60.89 -10.24 12.61
CA PRO A 937 61.92 -11.07 12.01
C PRO A 937 62.94 -10.22 11.25
N THR A 938 64.17 -10.71 11.16
CA THR A 938 65.16 -10.19 10.21
C THR A 938 64.73 -10.55 8.77
N ARG A 939 65.31 -9.87 7.78
CA ARG A 939 64.97 -10.13 6.37
C ARG A 939 65.17 -11.62 5.97
N PRO A 940 66.28 -12.31 6.33
CA PRO A 940 66.43 -13.74 6.04
C PRO A 940 65.37 -14.61 6.73
N GLU A 941 65.07 -14.36 8.01
CA GLU A 941 64.03 -15.08 8.77
C GLU A 941 62.67 -14.94 8.09
N PHE A 942 62.30 -13.72 7.69
CA PHE A 942 61.06 -13.46 6.95
C PHE A 942 60.99 -14.22 5.61
N MET A 943 62.11 -14.31 4.88
CA MET A 943 62.14 -15.08 3.63
C MET A 943 61.91 -16.57 3.87
N VAL A 944 62.48 -17.13 4.93
CA VAL A 944 62.24 -18.52 5.33
C VAL A 944 60.77 -18.71 5.72
N MET A 945 60.20 -17.83 6.55
CA MET A 945 58.80 -17.90 6.96
C MET A 945 57.83 -17.88 5.77
N MET A 946 58.06 -17.01 4.79
CA MET A 946 57.24 -16.91 3.58
C MET A 946 57.43 -18.10 2.63
N SER A 947 58.57 -18.80 2.68
CA SER A 947 58.94 -19.83 1.69
C SER A 947 58.76 -21.27 2.21
N GLN A 948 58.77 -21.47 3.53
CA GLN A 948 58.60 -22.79 4.13
C GLN A 948 57.23 -23.40 3.77
N GLY A 949 57.20 -24.59 3.17
CA GLY A 949 55.95 -25.22 2.72
C GLY A 949 55.20 -24.45 1.61
N ASN A 950 55.84 -23.46 0.99
CA ASN A 950 55.24 -22.65 -0.07
C ASN A 950 55.59 -23.24 -1.45
N PRO A 951 54.60 -23.76 -2.22
CA PRO A 951 54.87 -24.38 -3.52
C PRO A 951 55.32 -23.37 -4.59
N ALA A 952 55.19 -22.07 -4.35
CA ALA A 952 55.67 -21.01 -5.23
C ALA A 952 57.04 -20.46 -4.82
N ALA A 953 57.70 -21.04 -3.80
CA ALA A 953 59.06 -20.66 -3.42
C ALA A 953 60.08 -21.35 -4.34
N PRO A 954 60.90 -20.57 -5.07
CA PRO A 954 61.94 -21.15 -5.92
C PRO A 954 63.08 -21.69 -5.06
N VAL A 955 63.65 -22.83 -5.47
CA VAL A 955 64.77 -23.48 -4.79
C VAL A 955 65.94 -23.58 -5.77
N GLU A 956 67.13 -23.21 -5.31
CA GLU A 956 68.38 -23.36 -6.05
C GLU A 956 69.30 -24.37 -5.33
N ILE A 957 70.03 -25.15 -6.10
CA ILE A 957 71.04 -26.09 -5.59
C ILE A 957 72.40 -25.42 -5.79
N ASN A 958 73.14 -25.24 -4.70
CA ASN A 958 74.50 -24.73 -4.75
C ASN A 958 75.45 -25.72 -5.45
N ARG A 959 76.61 -25.24 -5.87
CA ARG A 959 77.65 -26.08 -6.49
C ARG A 959 78.12 -27.23 -5.58
N ASP A 960 77.96 -27.08 -4.27
CA ASP A 960 78.30 -28.08 -3.25
C ASP A 960 77.14 -29.06 -2.96
N GLY A 961 76.05 -29.03 -3.72
CA GLY A 961 74.91 -29.96 -3.61
C GLY A 961 73.84 -29.57 -2.56
N HIS A 962 74.03 -28.48 -1.82
CA HIS A 962 73.05 -28.00 -0.82
C HIS A 962 71.91 -27.18 -1.44
N MET A 963 70.67 -27.49 -1.07
CA MET A 963 69.46 -26.75 -1.48
C MET A 963 69.26 -25.51 -0.61
N HIS A 964 68.92 -24.37 -1.23
CA HIS A 964 68.52 -23.16 -0.53
C HIS A 964 67.40 -22.42 -1.28
N TRP A 965 66.69 -21.53 -0.59
CA TRP A 965 65.65 -20.70 -1.22
C TRP A 965 66.29 -19.68 -2.16
N ALA A 966 65.90 -19.73 -3.43
CA ALA A 966 66.34 -18.75 -4.40
C ALA A 966 65.71 -17.37 -4.10
N PRO A 967 66.42 -16.27 -4.37
CA PRO A 967 65.92 -14.93 -4.10
C PRO A 967 64.70 -14.60 -4.95
N VAL A 968 63.53 -14.52 -4.32
CA VAL A 968 62.30 -14.08 -5.00
C VAL A 968 62.42 -12.61 -5.40
N HIS A 969 62.20 -12.33 -6.69
CA HIS A 969 62.29 -10.98 -7.24
C HIS A 969 61.44 -9.97 -6.43
N ARG A 970 62.09 -8.89 -5.96
CA ARG A 970 61.54 -7.82 -5.11
C ARG A 970 60.99 -8.26 -3.73
N SER A 971 61.35 -9.43 -3.23
CA SER A 971 60.97 -9.88 -1.88
C SER A 971 61.39 -8.91 -0.76
N GLY A 972 62.54 -8.26 -0.91
CA GLY A 972 63.01 -7.21 0.01
C GLY A 972 62.10 -5.99 0.07
N MET A 973 61.44 -5.61 -1.03
CA MET A 973 60.48 -4.51 -1.02
C MET A 973 59.26 -4.85 -0.16
N ILE A 974 58.81 -6.11 -0.21
CA ILE A 974 57.66 -6.58 0.59
C ILE A 974 58.01 -6.56 2.07
N TYR A 975 59.17 -7.10 2.45
CA TYR A 975 59.67 -7.06 3.82
C TYR A 975 59.77 -5.61 4.34
N ASN A 976 60.37 -4.71 3.54
CA ASN A 976 60.49 -3.30 3.90
C ASN A 976 59.12 -2.63 4.04
N HIS A 977 58.15 -2.98 3.19
CA HIS A 977 56.79 -2.44 3.24
C HIS A 977 56.06 -2.86 4.52
N LEU A 978 56.06 -4.17 4.84
CA LEU A 978 55.47 -4.69 6.08
C LEU A 978 56.17 -4.15 7.33
N THR A 979 57.50 -3.98 7.28
CA THR A 979 58.27 -3.38 8.38
C THR A 979 57.83 -1.94 8.64
N ARG A 980 57.63 -1.12 7.58
CA ARG A 980 57.10 0.24 7.73
C ARG A 980 55.70 0.25 8.34
N MET A 981 54.81 -0.64 7.88
CA MET A 981 53.47 -0.78 8.45
C MET A 981 53.54 -1.11 9.94
N HIS A 982 54.42 -2.04 10.33
CA HIS A 982 54.64 -2.40 11.73
C HIS A 982 55.14 -1.21 12.56
N THR A 983 56.16 -0.49 12.09
CA THR A 983 56.68 0.71 12.78
C THR A 983 55.61 1.81 12.90
N GLN A 984 54.76 1.99 11.88
CA GLN A 984 53.66 2.94 11.92
C GLN A 984 52.62 2.57 12.97
N VAL A 985 52.20 1.29 13.03
CA VAL A 985 51.26 0.80 14.05
C VAL A 985 51.85 0.92 15.46
N GLN A 986 53.14 0.62 15.63
CA GLN A 986 53.84 0.80 16.91
C GLN A 986 53.87 2.27 17.34
N GLY A 987 54.18 3.19 16.40
CA GLY A 987 54.20 4.62 16.67
C GLY A 987 52.83 5.18 17.03
N LEU A 988 51.77 4.73 16.34
CA LEU A 988 50.39 5.14 16.61
C LEU A 988 49.94 4.80 18.04
N HIS A 989 50.35 3.62 18.53
CA HIS A 989 49.92 3.07 19.82
C HIS A 989 50.96 3.17 20.93
N GLN A 990 52.11 3.83 20.66
CA GLN A 990 53.25 3.93 21.59
C GLN A 990 53.69 2.55 22.15
N LEU A 991 53.63 1.51 21.32
CA LEU A 991 53.97 0.15 21.73
C LEU A 991 55.50 -0.03 21.85
N PRO A 992 56.00 -0.73 22.89
CA PRO A 992 57.39 -1.15 22.94
C PRO A 992 57.76 -2.02 21.72
N PRO A 993 59.02 -1.97 21.24
CA PRO A 993 59.51 -2.85 20.20
C PRO A 993 59.25 -4.32 20.57
N ASN A 994 58.81 -5.14 19.59
CA ASN A 994 58.59 -6.59 19.77
C ASN A 994 57.44 -6.99 20.71
N THR A 995 56.54 -6.08 21.05
CA THR A 995 55.33 -6.45 21.81
C THR A 995 54.41 -7.31 20.93
N VAL A 996 54.06 -8.52 21.39
CA VAL A 996 52.98 -9.33 20.81
C VAL A 996 51.72 -9.13 21.66
N PRO A 997 50.82 -8.22 21.29
CA PRO A 997 49.60 -8.02 22.06
C PRO A 997 48.72 -9.27 21.95
N VAL A 998 48.20 -9.73 23.08
CA VAL A 998 47.27 -10.87 23.13
C VAL A 998 46.03 -10.51 22.30
N PRO A 999 45.59 -11.38 21.38
CA PRO A 999 44.36 -11.14 20.64
C PRO A 999 43.19 -10.98 21.61
N GLU A 1000 42.45 -9.89 21.46
CA GLU A 1000 41.16 -9.76 22.12
C GLU A 1000 40.21 -10.85 21.61
N SER A 1001 39.20 -11.22 22.41
CA SER A 1001 38.16 -12.18 21.98
C SER A 1001 37.28 -11.65 20.82
N THR A 1002 37.54 -10.42 20.35
CA THR A 1002 36.77 -9.71 19.33
C THR A 1002 37.08 -10.27 17.93
N ARG A 1003 36.03 -10.72 17.20
CA ARG A 1003 36.15 -11.35 15.86
C ARG A 1003 36.25 -10.36 14.69
N HIS A 1004 35.99 -9.07 14.91
CA HIS A 1004 36.09 -7.99 13.91
C HIS A 1004 36.11 -6.60 14.55
N PRO A 1005 36.60 -5.54 13.85
CA PRO A 1005 36.77 -4.20 14.43
C PRO A 1005 35.53 -3.27 14.34
N PHE A 1006 34.42 -3.73 13.76
CA PHE A 1006 33.25 -2.88 13.46
C PHE A 1006 32.35 -2.60 14.68
N TYR A 1007 32.71 -1.60 15.48
CA TYR A 1007 31.97 -1.16 16.67
C TYR A 1007 31.54 0.31 16.60
N GLY A 1008 30.46 0.63 17.31
CA GLY A 1008 29.93 1.98 17.48
C GLY A 1008 29.18 2.14 18.81
N MET A 1009 28.85 3.37 19.17
CA MET A 1009 28.21 3.68 20.45
C MET A 1009 26.68 3.61 20.34
N VAL A 1010 26.05 2.74 21.13
CA VAL A 1010 24.60 2.65 21.26
C VAL A 1010 24.23 2.86 22.72
N LYS A 1011 23.55 3.97 23.04
CA LYS A 1011 23.24 4.37 24.41
C LYS A 1011 24.49 4.28 25.32
N ASP A 1012 25.57 4.90 24.86
CA ASP A 1012 26.88 4.95 25.54
C ASP A 1012 27.57 3.60 25.77
N THR A 1013 27.08 2.53 25.13
CA THR A 1013 27.69 1.19 25.20
C THR A 1013 28.36 0.83 23.87
N PRO A 1014 29.65 0.44 23.87
CA PRO A 1014 30.31 -0.15 22.71
C PRO A 1014 29.54 -1.37 22.21
N THR A 1015 28.98 -1.27 21.02
CA THR A 1015 28.09 -2.29 20.46
C THR A 1015 28.62 -2.71 19.09
N PRO A 1016 28.73 -4.02 18.81
CA PRO A 1016 29.19 -4.52 17.51
C PRO A 1016 28.13 -4.27 16.42
N PHE A 1017 28.56 -4.16 15.16
CA PHE A 1017 27.72 -3.78 14.03
C PHE A 1017 26.42 -4.61 13.91
N GLU A 1018 26.48 -5.93 14.11
CA GLU A 1018 25.33 -6.84 14.03
C GLU A 1018 24.22 -6.54 15.03
N LEU A 1019 24.53 -5.82 16.12
CA LEU A 1019 23.58 -5.40 17.16
C LEU A 1019 23.17 -3.92 17.04
N TRP A 1020 23.68 -3.19 16.04
CA TRP A 1020 23.31 -1.77 15.88
C TRP A 1020 21.81 -1.60 15.61
N PRO A 1021 21.16 -0.63 16.26
CA PRO A 1021 19.74 -0.41 16.09
C PRO A 1021 19.44 0.07 14.67
N ARG A 1022 18.29 -0.36 14.13
CA ARG A 1022 17.86 -0.06 12.75
C ARG A 1022 18.03 1.42 12.33
N PRO A 1023 17.68 2.44 13.16
CA PRO A 1023 17.88 3.84 12.77
C PRO A 1023 19.33 4.21 12.48
N MET A 1024 20.29 3.65 13.24
CA MET A 1024 21.72 3.88 13.04
C MET A 1024 22.20 3.30 11.71
N VAL A 1025 21.75 2.08 11.36
CA VAL A 1025 22.06 1.43 10.08
C VAL A 1025 21.45 2.18 8.90
N VAL A 1026 20.21 2.68 9.04
CA VAL A 1026 19.56 3.50 8.02
C VAL A 1026 20.32 4.82 7.83
N ALA A 1027 20.83 5.43 8.89
CA ALA A 1027 21.66 6.62 8.81
C ALA A 1027 23.00 6.33 8.10
N LEU A 1028 23.66 5.22 8.45
CA LEU A 1028 24.89 4.76 7.78
C LEU A 1028 24.68 4.53 6.27
N ALA A 1029 23.51 4.00 5.89
CA ALA A 1029 23.15 3.75 4.51
C ALA A 1029 22.84 5.02 3.70
N TYR A 1030 22.56 6.15 4.37
CA TYR A 1030 22.02 7.34 3.71
C TYR A 1030 23.13 8.14 3.00
N HIS A 1031 23.04 8.22 1.67
CA HIS A 1031 24.04 8.87 0.82
C HIS A 1031 23.40 9.74 -0.28
N ALA A 1032 22.23 10.31 0.00
CA ALA A 1032 21.64 11.28 -0.93
C ALA A 1032 22.52 12.56 -1.00
N PRO A 1033 22.57 13.28 -2.14
CA PRO A 1033 23.40 14.47 -2.28
C PRO A 1033 23.10 15.56 -1.23
N ALA A 1034 24.15 16.13 -0.63
CA ALA A 1034 24.06 17.25 0.33
C ALA A 1034 23.97 18.62 -0.38
N SER A 1035 23.35 19.63 0.25
CA SER A 1035 23.14 20.95 -0.35
C SER A 1035 24.28 21.93 -0.10
N GLU A 1036 24.82 22.51 -1.18
CA GLU A 1036 25.69 23.70 -1.15
C GLU A 1036 24.91 25.00 -1.46
N VAL A 1037 23.66 24.89 -1.92
CA VAL A 1037 22.82 26.04 -2.29
C VAL A 1037 22.02 26.54 -1.08
N SER A 1038 21.87 27.86 -0.95
CA SER A 1038 21.04 28.51 0.06
C SER A 1038 19.57 28.07 -0.02
N HIS A 1039 18.96 27.82 1.15
CA HIS A 1039 17.59 27.33 1.23
C HIS A 1039 16.57 28.39 0.75
N PRO A 1040 15.48 28.04 0.03
CA PRO A 1040 14.49 29.02 -0.47
C PRO A 1040 13.82 29.89 0.60
N MET A 1041 13.84 29.41 1.85
CA MET A 1041 13.27 30.08 3.04
C MET A 1041 14.33 30.70 3.97
N ALA A 1042 15.60 30.74 3.55
CA ALA A 1042 16.62 31.50 4.26
C ALA A 1042 16.27 33.00 4.22
N SER A 1043 16.62 33.70 5.30
CA SER A 1043 16.43 35.16 5.43
C SER A 1043 17.57 35.75 6.27
N THR A 1044 17.61 37.07 6.38
CA THR A 1044 18.57 37.77 7.26
C THR A 1044 18.45 37.35 8.73
N THR A 1045 17.27 36.91 9.17
CA THR A 1045 17.00 36.40 10.52
C THR A 1045 17.14 34.87 10.65
N ARG A 1046 17.26 34.15 9.53
CA ARG A 1046 17.37 32.68 9.48
C ARG A 1046 18.63 32.26 8.73
N THR A 1047 19.78 32.50 9.36
CA THR A 1047 21.12 32.26 8.78
C THR A 1047 21.62 30.83 9.02
N THR A 1048 21.16 30.15 10.08
CA THR A 1048 21.63 28.80 10.43
C THR A 1048 20.66 27.70 9.98
N THR A 1049 21.20 26.51 9.71
CA THR A 1049 20.41 25.32 9.34
C THR A 1049 19.36 24.96 10.39
N ALA A 1050 19.66 25.12 11.68
CA ALA A 1050 18.73 24.82 12.77
C ALA A 1050 17.51 25.76 12.78
N LEU A 1051 17.72 27.06 12.54
CA LEU A 1051 16.64 28.04 12.42
C LEU A 1051 15.74 27.75 11.22
N ILE A 1052 16.34 27.43 10.07
CA ILE A 1052 15.60 27.05 8.86
C ILE A 1052 14.78 25.77 9.11
N GLN A 1053 15.35 24.74 9.76
CA GLN A 1053 14.61 23.53 10.12
C GLN A 1053 13.42 23.82 11.06
N SER A 1054 13.57 24.75 12.00
CA SER A 1054 12.47 25.19 12.86
C SER A 1054 11.36 25.87 12.05
N TYR A 1055 11.74 26.77 11.13
CA TYR A 1055 10.81 27.47 10.26
C TYR A 1055 10.07 26.52 9.30
N VAL A 1056 10.77 25.60 8.61
CA VAL A 1056 10.14 24.60 7.73
C VAL A 1056 9.15 23.72 8.50
N ARG A 1057 9.45 23.33 9.75
CA ARG A 1057 8.50 22.60 10.60
C ARG A 1057 7.25 23.44 10.88
N ARG A 1058 7.41 24.74 11.15
CA ARG A 1058 6.28 25.67 11.35
C ARG A 1058 5.44 25.82 10.08
N VAL A 1059 6.07 26.05 8.93
CA VAL A 1059 5.40 26.14 7.61
C VAL A 1059 4.57 24.89 7.35
N ARG A 1060 5.14 23.69 7.53
CA ARG A 1060 4.41 22.43 7.34
C ARG A 1060 3.21 22.28 8.28
N ARG A 1061 3.29 22.77 9.52
CA ARG A 1061 2.15 22.78 10.45
C ARG A 1061 1.07 23.77 9.99
N THR A 1062 1.47 24.98 9.59
CA THR A 1062 0.57 26.01 9.06
C THR A 1062 -0.18 25.54 7.82
N CYS A 1063 0.53 25.00 6.82
CA CYS A 1063 -0.08 24.53 5.57
C CYS A 1063 -0.94 23.26 5.73
N ARG A 1064 -0.98 22.62 6.90
CA ARG A 1064 -1.86 21.47 7.18
C ARG A 1064 -3.23 21.86 7.75
N LEU A 1065 -3.36 23.09 8.27
CA LEU A 1065 -4.63 23.62 8.78
C LEU A 1065 -5.70 23.75 7.68
N PRO A 1066 -5.42 24.39 6.52
CA PRO A 1066 -6.41 24.52 5.46
C PRO A 1066 -6.66 23.18 4.74
N PRO A 1067 -7.69 23.09 3.87
CA PRO A 1067 -7.88 21.94 3.00
C PRO A 1067 -6.59 21.56 2.23
N PRO A 1068 -6.31 20.27 1.98
CA PRO A 1068 -5.01 19.82 1.47
C PRO A 1068 -4.52 20.56 0.21
N LEU A 1069 -5.42 20.82 -0.75
CA LEU A 1069 -5.09 21.53 -1.99
C LEU A 1069 -4.69 23.00 -1.75
N HIS A 1070 -5.36 23.66 -0.80
CA HIS A 1070 -5.06 25.06 -0.45
C HIS A 1070 -3.69 25.15 0.22
N GLY A 1071 -3.44 24.25 1.17
CA GLY A 1071 -2.16 24.14 1.85
C GLY A 1071 -1.00 23.81 0.91
N ASP A 1072 -1.22 22.93 -0.08
CA ASP A 1072 -0.19 22.52 -1.05
C ASP A 1072 0.25 23.67 -1.97
N VAL A 1073 -0.68 24.51 -2.45
CA VAL A 1073 -0.33 25.71 -3.25
C VAL A 1073 0.55 26.65 -2.45
N TRP A 1074 0.18 26.94 -1.20
CA TRP A 1074 0.96 27.83 -0.34
C TRP A 1074 2.34 27.23 0.00
N LEU A 1075 2.40 25.93 0.30
CA LEU A 1075 3.67 25.24 0.54
C LEU A 1075 4.60 25.36 -0.66
N ARG A 1076 4.09 25.15 -1.88
CA ARG A 1076 4.85 25.30 -3.12
C ARG A 1076 5.29 26.73 -3.38
N LEU A 1077 4.46 27.73 -3.03
CA LEU A 1077 4.85 29.13 -3.10
C LEU A 1077 6.09 29.39 -2.22
N LEU A 1078 6.06 28.95 -0.96
CA LEU A 1078 7.15 29.16 0.00
C LEU A 1078 8.44 28.40 -0.37
N PHE A 1079 8.31 27.21 -0.98
CA PHE A 1079 9.46 26.48 -1.54
C PHE A 1079 9.89 26.98 -2.92
N ARG A 1080 9.25 28.05 -3.44
CA ARG A 1080 9.49 28.62 -4.78
C ARG A 1080 9.32 27.62 -5.94
N MET A 1081 8.38 26.69 -5.79
CA MET A 1081 8.08 25.58 -6.70
C MET A 1081 6.92 25.85 -7.69
N LEU A 1082 6.33 27.05 -7.70
CA LEU A 1082 5.28 27.39 -8.64
C LEU A 1082 5.87 27.89 -9.98
N PRO A 1083 5.43 27.36 -11.12
CA PRO A 1083 5.97 27.68 -12.45
C PRO A 1083 5.38 28.99 -13.00
N VAL A 1084 5.68 30.12 -12.36
CA VAL A 1084 5.33 31.46 -12.89
C VAL A 1084 6.20 31.81 -14.12
N ASN A 1085 5.71 32.68 -14.99
CA ASN A 1085 6.30 32.89 -16.32
C ASN A 1085 7.78 33.34 -16.29
N CYS A 1086 8.23 34.08 -15.27
CA CYS A 1086 9.64 34.46 -15.16
C CYS A 1086 10.61 33.28 -15.03
N ARG A 1087 10.13 32.09 -14.63
CA ARG A 1087 10.94 30.85 -14.56
C ARG A 1087 11.24 30.27 -15.94
N PHE A 1088 10.55 30.73 -16.97
CA PHE A 1088 10.72 30.31 -18.36
C PHE A 1088 11.50 31.34 -19.19
N ALA A 1089 12.39 32.13 -18.57
CA ALA A 1089 13.20 33.13 -19.26
C ALA A 1089 13.99 32.60 -20.46
N TYR A 1090 14.31 31.30 -20.50
CA TYR A 1090 14.95 30.67 -21.66
C TYR A 1090 14.06 30.64 -22.92
N LEU A 1091 12.73 30.76 -22.78
CA LEU A 1091 11.79 30.86 -23.90
C LEU A 1091 11.69 32.29 -24.44
N GLN A 1092 12.24 33.29 -23.74
CA GLN A 1092 12.17 34.69 -24.14
C GLN A 1092 12.84 34.96 -25.49
N VAL A 1093 13.83 34.12 -25.85
CA VAL A 1093 14.55 34.18 -27.12
C VAL A 1093 13.63 33.92 -28.31
N GLU A 1094 12.69 32.98 -28.18
CA GLU A 1094 11.75 32.61 -29.24
C GLU A 1094 10.39 33.31 -29.09
N ARG A 1095 10.01 33.66 -27.86
CA ARG A 1095 8.74 34.30 -27.51
C ARG A 1095 8.98 35.40 -26.47
N PRO A 1096 9.19 36.66 -26.89
CA PRO A 1096 9.56 37.76 -26.00
C PRO A 1096 8.55 38.02 -24.86
N ASP A 1097 7.28 37.68 -25.08
CA ASP A 1097 6.17 37.79 -24.16
C ASP A 1097 6.05 36.61 -23.18
N ALA A 1098 6.86 35.55 -23.32
CA ALA A 1098 6.78 34.33 -22.51
C ALA A 1098 7.05 34.52 -21.01
N ILE A 1099 7.56 35.68 -20.59
CA ILE A 1099 7.78 36.04 -19.19
C ILE A 1099 6.74 37.01 -18.62
N CYS A 1100 5.87 37.55 -19.48
CA CYS A 1100 4.88 38.55 -19.11
C CYS A 1100 3.74 37.95 -18.28
N CYS A 1101 3.06 38.81 -17.53
CA CYS A 1101 1.92 38.46 -16.69
C CYS A 1101 0.78 37.84 -17.52
N THR A 1102 0.28 36.69 -17.07
CA THR A 1102 -0.85 35.97 -17.67
C THR A 1102 -2.10 36.83 -17.83
N TYR A 1103 -2.32 37.81 -16.93
CA TYR A 1103 -3.48 38.70 -17.00
C TYR A 1103 -3.29 39.91 -17.94
N GLY A 1104 -2.21 39.95 -18.73
CA GLY A 1104 -2.01 40.95 -19.79
C GLY A 1104 -1.58 42.34 -19.33
N CYS A 1105 -1.08 42.52 -18.09
CA CYS A 1105 -0.67 43.83 -17.58
C CYS A 1105 0.77 44.26 -17.99
N GLY A 1106 1.44 43.49 -18.86
CA GLY A 1106 2.76 43.83 -19.43
C GLY A 1106 3.97 43.73 -18.50
N GLN A 1107 3.81 43.34 -17.23
CA GLN A 1107 4.92 43.19 -16.27
C GLN A 1107 5.50 41.77 -16.25
N VAL A 1108 6.75 41.62 -15.82
CA VAL A 1108 7.38 40.30 -15.64
C VAL A 1108 6.70 39.54 -14.50
N GLU A 1109 6.24 38.33 -14.78
CA GLU A 1109 5.48 37.53 -13.83
C GLU A 1109 6.39 36.81 -12.84
N THR A 1110 6.70 37.48 -11.75
CA THR A 1110 7.29 36.87 -10.55
C THR A 1110 6.21 36.25 -9.67
N GLN A 1111 6.59 35.42 -8.68
CA GLN A 1111 5.62 34.93 -7.68
C GLN A 1111 4.96 36.08 -6.91
N HIS A 1112 5.72 37.13 -6.59
CA HIS A 1112 5.18 38.33 -5.96
C HIS A 1112 4.14 39.01 -6.87
N HIS A 1113 4.44 39.13 -8.17
CA HIS A 1113 3.51 39.72 -9.12
C HIS A 1113 2.23 38.89 -9.29
N ALA A 1114 2.36 37.61 -9.65
CA ALA A 1114 1.23 36.72 -9.92
C ALA A 1114 0.27 36.58 -8.73
N PHE A 1115 0.79 36.59 -7.50
CA PHE A 1115 0.00 36.36 -6.30
C PHE A 1115 -0.37 37.61 -5.51
N HIS A 1116 0.22 38.78 -5.78
CA HIS A 1116 -0.02 39.97 -4.96
C HIS A 1116 0.04 41.30 -5.69
N ALA A 1117 1.12 41.57 -6.45
CA ALA A 1117 1.36 42.90 -7.01
C ALA A 1117 0.66 43.18 -8.36
N CYS A 1118 0.13 42.15 -9.03
CA CYS A 1118 -0.63 42.33 -10.26
C CYS A 1118 -1.86 43.24 -10.04
N PRO A 1119 -2.14 44.23 -10.92
CA PRO A 1119 -3.30 45.11 -10.79
C PRO A 1119 -4.66 44.38 -10.71
N GLN A 1120 -4.77 43.18 -11.30
CA GLN A 1120 -5.96 42.35 -11.21
C GLN A 1120 -6.11 41.63 -9.86
N ILE A 1121 -5.00 41.40 -9.14
CA ILE A 1121 -4.96 40.58 -7.92
C ILE A 1121 -4.83 41.43 -6.65
N HIS A 1122 -4.07 42.53 -6.70
CA HIS A 1122 -3.86 43.43 -5.57
C HIS A 1122 -5.16 43.93 -4.91
N PRO A 1123 -6.24 44.26 -5.66
CA PRO A 1123 -7.51 44.66 -5.07
C PRO A 1123 -8.14 43.59 -4.17
N VAL A 1124 -7.92 42.30 -4.45
CA VAL A 1124 -8.45 41.19 -3.64
C VAL A 1124 -7.83 41.19 -2.24
N TRP A 1125 -6.52 41.39 -2.14
CA TRP A 1125 -5.84 41.51 -0.85
C TRP A 1125 -6.20 42.79 -0.11
N SER A 1126 -6.38 43.90 -0.82
CA SER A 1126 -6.84 45.16 -0.23
C SER A 1126 -8.24 45.03 0.36
N PHE A 1127 -9.16 44.39 -0.36
CA PHE A 1127 -10.51 44.09 0.10
C PHE A 1127 -10.52 43.33 1.44
N HIS A 1128 -9.71 42.28 1.57
CA HIS A 1128 -9.58 41.53 2.82
C HIS A 1128 -8.86 42.31 3.91
N ARG A 1129 -7.76 43.02 3.58
CA ARG A 1129 -7.02 43.86 4.53
C ARG A 1129 -7.94 44.88 5.20
N ASP A 1130 -8.77 45.55 4.42
CA ASP A 1130 -9.64 46.61 4.92
C ASP A 1130 -10.72 46.06 5.85
N ALA A 1131 -11.26 44.86 5.55
CA ALA A 1131 -12.16 44.15 6.44
C ALA A 1131 -11.47 43.69 7.75
N TRP A 1132 -10.18 43.37 7.71
CA TRP A 1132 -9.43 42.88 8.86
C TRP A 1132 -8.71 43.98 9.68
N ARG A 1133 -8.88 45.25 9.29
CA ARG A 1133 -8.30 46.43 9.96
C ARG A 1133 -8.52 46.46 11.49
N PRO A 1134 -9.67 46.05 12.06
CA PRO A 1134 -9.88 46.04 13.52
C PRO A 1134 -8.88 45.18 14.30
N PHE A 1135 -8.32 44.13 13.70
CA PHE A 1135 -7.35 43.22 14.32
C PHE A 1135 -5.91 43.49 13.93
N GLY A 1136 -5.68 44.43 13.00
CA GLY A 1136 -4.34 44.77 12.51
C GLY A 1136 -3.62 43.63 11.79
N ALA A 1137 -4.34 42.63 11.26
CA ALA A 1137 -3.74 41.49 10.57
C ALA A 1137 -3.21 41.90 9.18
N PRO A 1138 -1.93 41.68 8.87
CA PRO A 1138 -1.34 42.09 7.59
C PRO A 1138 -1.68 41.12 6.45
N PHE A 1139 -1.92 41.67 5.25
CA PHE A 1139 -2.07 40.92 3.99
C PHE A 1139 -1.03 41.39 2.95
N THR A 1140 0.17 41.73 3.43
CA THR A 1140 1.31 42.11 2.60
C THR A 1140 2.02 40.87 2.06
N TRP A 1141 2.71 41.00 0.92
CA TRP A 1141 3.53 39.92 0.39
C TRP A 1141 4.57 39.41 1.39
N SER A 1142 5.23 40.29 2.14
CA SER A 1142 6.22 39.94 3.15
C SER A 1142 5.66 38.99 4.21
N THR A 1143 4.42 39.22 4.67
CA THR A 1143 3.78 38.36 5.68
C THR A 1143 3.29 37.03 5.09
N ILE A 1144 2.85 37.02 3.83
CA ILE A 1144 2.37 35.82 3.13
C ILE A 1144 3.55 34.89 2.78
N SER A 1145 4.70 35.47 2.42
CA SER A 1145 5.92 34.75 2.04
C SER A 1145 6.88 34.48 3.22
N ASP A 1146 6.74 35.20 4.33
CA ASP A 1146 7.47 35.00 5.58
C ASP A 1146 6.54 35.04 6.81
N LEU A 1147 6.26 33.85 7.37
CA LEU A 1147 5.37 33.67 8.50
C LEU A 1147 5.92 34.25 9.83
N ASP A 1148 7.21 34.58 9.90
CA ASP A 1148 7.79 35.22 11.09
C ASP A 1148 7.35 36.69 11.21
N LEU A 1149 6.87 37.31 10.12
CA LEU A 1149 6.43 38.70 10.09
C LEU A 1149 4.94 38.88 10.44
N PHE A 1150 4.22 37.81 10.77
CA PHE A 1150 2.81 37.91 11.17
C PHE A 1150 2.66 38.55 12.55
N THR A 1151 2.12 39.76 12.56
CA THR A 1151 1.81 40.55 13.76
C THR A 1151 0.34 40.98 13.76
N VAL A 1152 -0.16 41.39 14.92
CA VAL A 1152 -1.53 41.86 15.13
C VAL A 1152 -1.51 43.07 16.07
N ASN A 1153 -2.56 43.90 16.06
CA ASN A 1153 -2.68 45.01 17.01
C ASN A 1153 -3.10 44.50 18.41
N SER A 1154 -3.21 45.40 19.39
CA SER A 1154 -3.60 45.06 20.77
C SER A 1154 -4.93 44.30 20.89
N ARG A 1155 -5.91 44.60 20.02
CA ARG A 1155 -7.19 43.89 19.96
C ARG A 1155 -7.04 42.48 19.39
N GLY A 1156 -6.20 42.32 18.37
CA GLY A 1156 -5.87 41.02 17.79
C GLY A 1156 -5.03 40.14 18.72
N ASP A 1157 -4.16 40.72 19.54
CA ASP A 1157 -3.29 39.96 20.45
C ASP A 1157 -4.09 39.20 21.53
N ARG A 1158 -5.22 39.77 21.99
CA ARG A 1158 -6.17 39.07 22.89
C ARG A 1158 -6.77 37.79 22.31
N HIS A 1159 -6.82 37.68 20.98
CA HIS A 1159 -7.35 36.50 20.26
C HIS A 1159 -6.34 35.97 19.24
N LYS A 1160 -5.04 36.11 19.51
CA LYS A 1160 -3.96 35.93 18.53
C LYS A 1160 -4.02 34.62 17.77
N ASP A 1161 -4.24 33.51 18.46
CA ASP A 1161 -4.28 32.17 17.85
C ASP A 1161 -5.50 31.99 16.95
N ALA A 1162 -6.65 32.55 17.33
CA ALA A 1162 -7.86 32.52 16.51
C ALA A 1162 -7.74 33.41 15.27
N VAL A 1163 -7.24 34.64 15.44
CA VAL A 1163 -6.96 35.57 14.34
C VAL A 1163 -5.97 34.95 13.35
N LYS A 1164 -4.88 34.36 13.86
CA LYS A 1164 -3.87 33.68 13.04
C LYS A 1164 -4.46 32.47 12.30
N THR A 1165 -5.28 31.67 12.96
CA THR A 1165 -5.92 30.50 12.33
C THR A 1165 -6.85 30.92 11.20
N LEU A 1166 -7.74 31.86 11.44
CA LEU A 1166 -8.66 32.38 10.42
C LEU A 1166 -7.92 33.04 9.26
N TRP A 1167 -6.83 33.77 9.55
CA TRP A 1167 -5.95 34.37 8.55
C TRP A 1167 -5.26 33.31 7.69
N ILE A 1168 -4.74 32.24 8.28
CA ILE A 1168 -4.15 31.10 7.56
C ILE A 1168 -5.16 30.49 6.60
N LEU A 1169 -6.41 30.28 7.05
CA LEU A 1169 -7.46 29.70 6.21
C LEU A 1169 -7.80 30.60 5.02
N LEU A 1170 -7.93 31.92 5.25
CA LEU A 1170 -8.20 32.91 4.21
C LEU A 1170 -7.06 33.00 3.21
N THR A 1171 -5.83 33.19 3.69
CA THR A 1171 -4.65 33.29 2.85
C THR A 1171 -4.49 32.05 1.97
N ALA A 1172 -4.64 30.85 2.54
CA ALA A 1172 -4.52 29.61 1.77
C ALA A 1172 -5.63 29.45 0.73
N SER A 1173 -6.89 29.77 1.05
CA SER A 1173 -7.99 29.70 0.08
C SER A 1173 -7.83 30.71 -1.04
N THR A 1174 -7.42 31.95 -0.72
CA THR A 1174 -7.21 33.02 -1.71
C THR A 1174 -6.04 32.71 -2.62
N LEU A 1175 -4.91 32.23 -2.10
CA LEU A 1175 -3.78 31.78 -2.92
C LEU A 1175 -4.19 30.65 -3.88
N ASN A 1176 -5.00 29.69 -3.41
CA ASN A 1176 -5.50 28.61 -4.27
C ASN A 1176 -6.44 29.12 -5.37
N LEU A 1177 -7.34 30.05 -5.04
CA LEU A 1177 -8.22 30.69 -6.02
C LEU A 1177 -7.41 31.43 -7.08
N ILE A 1178 -6.45 32.27 -6.67
CA ILE A 1178 -5.56 33.02 -7.58
C ILE A 1178 -4.85 32.06 -8.53
N TRP A 1179 -4.24 31.00 -8.00
CA TRP A 1179 -3.51 30.02 -8.82
C TRP A 1179 -4.43 29.26 -9.78
N THR A 1180 -5.66 28.95 -9.36
CA THR A 1180 -6.63 28.25 -10.19
C THR A 1180 -7.06 29.12 -11.36
N GLN A 1181 -7.42 30.38 -11.11
CA GLN A 1181 -7.85 31.30 -12.18
C GLN A 1181 -6.69 31.67 -13.10
N HIS A 1182 -5.49 31.88 -12.54
CA HIS A 1182 -4.27 32.07 -13.32
C HIS A 1182 -4.08 30.94 -14.34
N ASN A 1183 -4.18 29.68 -13.92
CA ASN A 1183 -4.00 28.55 -14.84
C ASN A 1183 -5.11 28.44 -15.89
N LYS A 1184 -6.34 28.82 -15.56
CA LYS A 1184 -7.44 28.86 -16.54
C LYS A 1184 -7.18 29.89 -17.63
N VAL A 1185 -6.72 31.08 -17.25
CA VAL A 1185 -6.36 32.13 -18.22
C VAL A 1185 -5.14 31.69 -19.05
N GLN A 1186 -4.13 31.10 -18.42
CA GLN A 1186 -2.88 30.72 -19.09
C GLN A 1186 -3.02 29.52 -20.04
N TYR A 1187 -3.86 28.54 -19.69
CA TYR A 1187 -3.86 27.22 -20.35
C TYR A 1187 -5.23 26.75 -20.86
N GLU A 1188 -6.31 27.45 -20.54
CA GLU A 1188 -7.69 27.06 -20.90
C GLU A 1188 -8.44 28.20 -21.64
N ASP A 1189 -7.72 29.20 -22.15
CA ASP A 1189 -8.27 30.36 -22.88
C ASP A 1189 -9.41 31.09 -22.15
N ALA A 1190 -9.39 31.05 -20.80
CA ALA A 1190 -10.42 31.69 -19.99
C ALA A 1190 -10.17 33.20 -19.87
N ASN A 1191 -11.25 33.98 -19.82
CA ASN A 1191 -11.16 35.39 -19.49
C ASN A 1191 -10.84 35.61 -17.99
N PRO A 1192 -10.05 36.64 -17.63
CA PRO A 1192 -9.86 37.04 -16.24
C PRO A 1192 -11.20 37.35 -15.54
N LEU A 1193 -11.34 36.95 -14.27
CA LEU A 1193 -12.55 37.23 -13.52
C LEU A 1193 -12.72 38.74 -13.27
N PRO A 1194 -13.96 39.27 -13.38
CA PRO A 1194 -14.30 40.60 -12.88
C PRO A 1194 -14.05 40.75 -11.38
N LEU A 1195 -13.67 41.96 -10.93
CA LEU A 1195 -13.36 42.26 -9.53
C LEU A 1195 -14.45 41.86 -8.52
N PRO A 1196 -15.76 42.10 -8.75
CA PRO A 1196 -16.79 41.67 -7.81
C PRO A 1196 -16.80 40.15 -7.58
N GLN A 1197 -16.56 39.36 -8.64
CA GLN A 1197 -16.51 37.90 -8.54
C GLN A 1197 -15.27 37.43 -7.79
N TRP A 1198 -14.14 38.12 -7.91
CA TRP A 1198 -12.96 37.85 -7.09
C TRP A 1198 -13.26 37.98 -5.60
N PHE A 1199 -13.91 39.07 -5.19
CA PHE A 1199 -14.26 39.32 -3.78
C PHE A 1199 -15.24 38.28 -3.25
N GLU A 1200 -16.26 37.93 -4.03
CA GLU A 1200 -17.26 36.94 -3.67
C GLU A 1200 -16.67 35.52 -3.54
N LEU A 1201 -15.88 35.08 -4.52
CA LEU A 1201 -15.29 33.73 -4.52
C LEU A 1201 -14.20 33.58 -3.46
N SER A 1202 -13.37 34.60 -3.22
CA SER A 1202 -12.36 34.55 -2.17
C SER A 1202 -13.01 34.46 -0.79
N PHE A 1203 -14.10 35.19 -0.59
CA PHE A 1203 -14.93 35.13 0.60
C PHE A 1203 -15.57 33.75 0.81
N LEU A 1204 -16.29 33.22 -0.18
CA LEU A 1204 -16.96 31.91 -0.08
C LEU A 1204 -15.98 30.74 0.11
N GLY A 1205 -14.82 30.80 -0.57
CA GLY A 1205 -13.74 29.82 -0.41
C GLY A 1205 -13.13 29.82 1.00
N TRP A 1206 -12.97 31.01 1.58
CA TRP A 1206 -12.57 31.15 2.98
C TRP A 1206 -13.63 30.59 3.92
N MET A 1207 -14.91 30.95 3.71
CA MET A 1207 -16.00 30.49 4.57
C MET A 1207 -16.16 28.98 4.59
N THR A 1208 -15.98 28.32 3.45
CA THR A 1208 -15.97 26.86 3.37
C THR A 1208 -14.83 26.25 4.20
N SER A 1209 -13.64 26.85 4.16
CA SER A 1209 -12.49 26.41 4.97
C SER A 1209 -12.72 26.62 6.47
N VAL A 1210 -13.36 27.73 6.85
CA VAL A 1210 -13.73 28.06 8.23
C VAL A 1210 -14.80 27.11 8.78
N ARG A 1211 -15.88 26.84 8.02
CA ARG A 1211 -16.93 25.89 8.41
C ARG A 1211 -16.35 24.51 8.70
N ARG A 1212 -15.49 24.01 7.80
CA ARG A 1212 -14.75 22.75 8.02
C ARG A 1212 -13.92 22.79 9.30
N TRP A 1213 -13.15 23.86 9.51
CA TRP A 1213 -12.29 23.97 10.69
C TRP A 1213 -13.12 23.99 11.99
N LEU A 1214 -14.20 24.78 12.04
CA LEU A 1214 -15.10 24.87 13.19
C LEU A 1214 -15.78 23.54 13.53
N ARG A 1215 -16.21 22.76 12.52
CA ARG A 1215 -16.81 21.42 12.72
C ARG A 1215 -15.81 20.36 13.20
N LEU A 1216 -14.51 20.60 13.06
CA LEU A 1216 -13.46 19.72 13.57
C LEU A 1216 -13.02 20.05 15.00
N GLN A 1217 -13.42 21.20 15.55
CA GLN A 1217 -13.08 21.59 16.92
C GLN A 1217 -14.18 21.15 17.89
N ASP A 1218 -13.78 20.75 19.10
CA ASP A 1218 -14.72 20.50 20.19
C ASP A 1218 -15.48 21.78 20.56
N HIS A 1219 -16.72 21.62 21.06
CA HIS A 1219 -17.57 22.76 21.38
C HIS A 1219 -16.96 23.70 22.43
N ASP A 1220 -16.23 23.14 23.39
CA ASP A 1220 -15.59 23.84 24.51
C ASP A 1220 -14.18 24.36 24.20
N CYS A 1221 -13.70 24.23 22.95
CA CYS A 1221 -12.38 24.69 22.55
C CYS A 1221 -12.26 26.23 22.70
N PRO A 1222 -11.33 26.77 23.52
CA PRO A 1222 -11.19 28.21 23.72
C PRO A 1222 -10.86 28.99 22.43
N ILE A 1223 -10.12 28.35 21.51
CA ILE A 1223 -9.78 28.92 20.21
C ILE A 1223 -11.01 28.99 19.30
N ARG A 1224 -11.92 28.01 19.38
CA ARG A 1224 -13.20 28.01 18.65
C ARG A 1224 -14.06 29.19 19.09
N THR A 1225 -14.22 29.40 20.39
CA THR A 1225 -14.96 30.54 20.95
C THR A 1225 -14.36 31.87 20.52
N SER A 1226 -13.03 32.01 20.62
CA SER A 1226 -12.32 33.21 20.14
C SER A 1226 -12.48 33.43 18.64
N ALA A 1227 -12.47 32.36 17.83
CA ALA A 1227 -12.67 32.45 16.38
C ALA A 1227 -14.09 32.92 16.02
N LEU A 1228 -15.12 32.44 16.73
CA LEU A 1228 -16.49 32.91 16.54
C LEU A 1228 -16.64 34.40 16.87
N TYR A 1229 -15.98 34.89 17.92
CA TYR A 1229 -15.94 36.32 18.24
C TYR A 1229 -15.27 37.15 17.14
N VAL A 1230 -14.13 36.67 16.62
CA VAL A 1230 -13.43 37.33 15.51
C VAL A 1230 -14.32 37.38 14.26
N LEU A 1231 -14.97 36.27 13.90
CA LEU A 1231 -15.90 36.19 12.76
C LEU A 1231 -17.10 37.13 12.92
N HIS A 1232 -17.66 37.23 14.12
CA HIS A 1232 -18.75 38.16 14.41
C HIS A 1232 -18.33 39.62 14.18
N THR A 1233 -17.14 40.00 14.64
CA THR A 1233 -16.58 41.35 14.41
C THR A 1233 -16.33 41.62 12.91
N LEU A 1234 -15.84 40.62 12.18
CA LEU A 1234 -15.57 40.72 10.73
C LEU A 1234 -16.88 40.84 9.92
N ARG A 1235 -17.95 40.15 10.33
CA ARG A 1235 -19.28 40.26 9.71
C ARG A 1235 -19.83 41.70 9.72
N GLY A 1236 -19.48 42.48 10.76
CA GLY A 1236 -19.87 43.88 10.88
C GLY A 1236 -19.16 44.84 9.93
N GLN A 1237 -18.11 44.42 9.22
CA GLN A 1237 -17.30 45.28 8.34
C GLN A 1237 -17.95 45.46 6.97
N ALA A 1238 -17.91 46.67 6.40
CA ALA A 1238 -18.65 47.02 5.17
C ALA A 1238 -18.39 46.06 4.00
N ASN A 1239 -17.13 45.70 3.77
CA ASN A 1239 -16.70 44.78 2.71
C ASN A 1239 -17.34 43.38 2.81
N TYR A 1240 -17.58 42.92 4.03
CA TYR A 1240 -18.07 41.57 4.32
C TYR A 1240 -19.58 41.54 4.57
N ARG A 1241 -20.14 42.59 5.16
CA ARG A 1241 -21.57 42.68 5.50
C ARG A 1241 -22.46 42.35 4.30
N ARG A 1242 -22.20 43.00 3.15
CA ARG A 1242 -22.96 42.78 1.90
C ARG A 1242 -22.88 41.34 1.40
N LEU A 1243 -21.71 40.70 1.48
CA LEU A 1243 -21.54 39.32 1.04
C LEU A 1243 -22.22 38.33 2.00
N TRP A 1244 -22.27 38.62 3.29
CA TRP A 1244 -23.03 37.84 4.26
C TRP A 1244 -24.55 37.99 4.09
N GLU A 1245 -25.03 39.17 3.70
CA GLU A 1245 -26.43 39.40 3.35
C GLU A 1245 -26.83 38.64 2.08
N GLN A 1246 -25.94 38.61 1.08
CA GLN A 1246 -26.14 37.85 -0.15
C GLN A 1246 -26.04 36.33 0.07
N HIS A 1247 -25.16 35.89 0.97
CA HIS A 1247 -24.90 34.47 1.26
C HIS A 1247 -25.06 34.16 2.76
N PRO A 1248 -26.30 34.18 3.29
CA PRO A 1248 -26.56 34.03 4.72
C PRO A 1248 -26.11 32.67 5.27
N ASN A 1249 -26.11 31.64 4.44
CA ASN A 1249 -25.75 30.26 4.81
C ASN A 1249 -24.24 29.99 4.79
N SER A 1250 -23.41 30.99 4.45
CA SER A 1250 -21.95 30.84 4.32
C SER A 1250 -21.25 30.40 5.62
N LEU A 1251 -21.85 30.67 6.79
CA LEU A 1251 -21.34 30.24 8.11
C LEU A 1251 -22.19 29.17 8.82
N LEU A 1252 -23.25 28.69 8.19
CA LEU A 1252 -24.16 27.73 8.80
C LEU A 1252 -23.44 26.39 9.05
N LEU A 1253 -23.34 25.96 10.32
CA LEU A 1253 -22.61 24.74 10.69
C LEU A 1253 -23.50 23.49 10.71
N ALA A 1254 -24.80 23.66 10.96
CA ALA A 1254 -25.86 22.66 10.96
C ALA A 1254 -27.20 23.30 10.53
N PRO A 1255 -28.18 22.54 10.02
CA PRO A 1255 -29.51 23.08 9.69
C PRO A 1255 -30.16 23.72 10.92
N THR A 1256 -30.93 24.80 10.73
CA THR A 1256 -31.46 25.64 11.82
C THR A 1256 -32.38 24.87 12.77
N ALA A 1257 -33.04 23.81 12.30
CA ALA A 1257 -33.87 22.93 13.11
C ALA A 1257 -33.10 21.89 13.95
N ALA A 1258 -31.80 21.70 13.69
CA ALA A 1258 -30.95 20.78 14.47
C ALA A 1258 -30.29 21.45 15.68
N THR A 1259 -30.44 22.77 15.81
CA THR A 1259 -29.84 23.59 16.88
C THR A 1259 -30.84 24.05 17.95
N ASN A 1260 -32.11 23.65 17.83
CA ASN A 1260 -33.17 23.89 18.81
C ASN A 1260 -33.46 22.66 19.66
#